data_AF-G7PXH0-F1
#
_entry.id   AF-G7PXH0-F1
#
_cell.length_a   1.000
_cell.length_b   1.000
_cell.length_c   1.000
_cell.angle_alpha   90.00
_cell.angle_beta   90.00
_cell.angle_gamma   90.00
#
_symmetry.space_group_name_H-M   'P 1'
#
loop_
_entity.id
_entity.type
_entity.pdbx_description
1 polymer ?
#
loop_
_entity_poly.entity_id
_entity_poly.type
_entity_poly.pdbx_seq_one_letter_code
_entity_poly.pdbx_strand_id
1 'polypeptide(L)'
;MELDSSSIEKRFAFGFLQQLLRWMDISQEFIAHLEAVVSSGRVEKSPHEQEIKFFAKILLPLINQYFTNHCLYFLSTPAKVLGSGGHASNKEKEMITSLFCKLAALVRHRVSLFGTDAPAVVNCLHILARSLDARTVMKSGPEIVKAGLRSFFESASEDIEKMVENLRLGKVSQARTQVKGVGQNLTYTTVALLPVLTTLFQHIAQHQFGDDVILDDVQVSCYRTLCSIYSLGTTKNIYVEKLRPALGECLARLAAAMPVAFLEPQLNEYNACSVYTTKSPRERAILGLPNSVEEMCPDIPVLERLMADIGGLAESGARYTEMPHVIEIALPMLCSYLPRWWERGPEAPPPALPAGAPPPCTAVTSDHLNSLLGNILRIIVNNLGIDEASWMKRLAVFAQPIVSRARPELLQSHFIPTIGRLRKRAGKVVSEEEQLRLEAKAEAQEGELLVRDEFSVLCRDLYALYPLLIRYVDNNRAQWLTEPNPSAEELFRMVGEIFIYWSKSHNFKREEQNFVVQNEINNMSFLTADNKSKMAKSGGSDQERTKKKRRGDRYSVQTSLIVATLKKMLPIGLNMCAPTDQDLITLAKTRYALKDTDEEVREFLNNNLHLQGKVEGSPSLRWQMALYWGVPGREEDADDPEKIVRRVQEVSAVLYHLDQTEHPYKSKKAVWHKLLSKQRRRAVVACFRMTPLYNLPTHRACNMFLESYKAAWILTEDHSFEDRMIDDLSKAGEQEEEEEEVEEKKPDPLHQLVLHFSRTALTEKSKLDEDYLYMAYADIMAKSCHLEEGGENGEGEEEVEVSFEEKEMEKQRLLYQQARLHTRGAAEMVLQMISACKGETGAMVSSTLKLGISILNGGNAEVQQKMLDYLKDKKEVGFFQSIQALMQTCSVLDLNAFERQNKAEGLGMVNEDGTGEKVMADDEFTQDLFRFLQLLCEGHNNDFQNYLRTQTGNTTTINIIICTVDYLLRLQESISDFYWYYSGKDVIEEQGKRNFSKAMSVAKQVFNSLTEYIQGPCTGNQQSLAHSRLWDAVVGFLHVFAHMMMKLAQDSSQIELLKELLDLQKDMVVMLLSLLEGNVVNGTIARQMVDMLVESSSNVEMILKFFDMFLKLKDIVGSEAFQDYVTDPRGLISKKDFQK
;
A
#
# COMPACT_ATOMS: atom_id res chain seq x y z
N MET A 1 11.46 -16.42 64.96
CA MET A 1 11.92 -16.31 63.54
C MET A 1 12.45 -17.63 62.96
N GLU A 2 12.46 -18.76 63.68
CA GLU A 2 12.91 -20.06 63.12
C GLU A 2 11.81 -20.98 62.59
N LEU A 3 10.52 -20.67 62.80
CA LEU A 3 9.40 -21.49 62.32
C LEU A 3 9.00 -21.24 60.85
N ASP A 4 9.42 -20.12 60.25
CA ASP A 4 9.10 -19.78 58.84
C ASP A 4 10.08 -20.37 57.81
N SER A 5 11.25 -20.85 58.23
CA SER A 5 12.30 -21.37 57.34
C SER A 5 11.83 -22.56 56.51
N SER A 6 11.07 -23.49 57.10
CA SER A 6 10.59 -24.71 56.43
C SER A 6 9.51 -24.47 55.35
N SER A 7 8.81 -23.33 55.41
CA SER A 7 7.77 -22.97 54.43
C SER A 7 8.33 -22.17 53.24
N ILE A 8 9.40 -21.40 53.47
CA ILE A 8 10.08 -20.59 52.45
C ILE A 8 10.85 -21.48 51.48
N GLU A 9 11.52 -22.54 51.96
CA GLU A 9 12.28 -23.48 51.13
C GLU A 9 11.42 -24.28 50.14
N LYS A 10 10.10 -24.38 50.39
CA LYS A 10 9.13 -25.02 49.50
C LYS A 10 8.61 -24.10 48.39
N ARG A 11 8.95 -22.81 48.40
CA ARG A 11 8.52 -21.84 47.38
C ARG A 11 9.35 -22.03 46.11
N PHE A 12 8.66 -22.06 44.97
CA PHE A 12 9.30 -22.18 43.66
C PHE A 12 10.36 -21.08 43.42
N ALA A 13 10.04 -19.82 43.77
CA ALA A 13 10.97 -18.70 43.59
C ALA A 13 12.27 -18.90 44.40
N PHE A 14 12.18 -19.36 45.64
CA PHE A 14 13.34 -19.66 46.48
C PHE A 14 14.23 -20.76 45.88
N GLY A 15 13.66 -21.92 45.53
CA GLY A 15 14.42 -23.03 44.94
C GLY A 15 15.01 -22.67 43.56
N PHE A 16 14.29 -21.89 42.77
CA PHE A 16 14.76 -21.38 41.49
C PHE A 16 15.96 -20.43 41.64
N LEU A 17 15.87 -19.46 42.56
CA LEU A 17 16.97 -18.51 42.85
C LEU A 17 18.22 -19.21 43.38
N GLN A 18 18.06 -20.22 44.25
CA GLN A 18 19.17 -21.01 44.76
C GLN A 18 19.89 -21.75 43.63
N GLN A 19 19.13 -22.35 42.71
CA GLN A 19 19.69 -23.04 41.56
C GLN A 19 20.38 -22.04 40.59
N LEU A 20 19.80 -20.86 40.36
CA LEU A 20 20.41 -19.80 39.54
C LEU A 20 21.75 -19.32 40.11
N LEU A 21 21.82 -19.10 41.43
CA LEU A 21 23.08 -18.70 42.09
C LEU A 21 24.14 -19.78 41.95
N ARG A 22 23.78 -21.06 42.09
CA ARG A 22 24.71 -22.18 41.88
C ARG A 22 25.24 -22.22 40.44
N TRP A 23 24.37 -22.08 39.44
CA TRP A 23 24.78 -22.02 38.04
C TRP A 23 25.66 -20.80 37.74
N MET A 24 25.41 -19.68 38.41
CA MET A 24 26.24 -18.48 38.29
C MET A 24 27.64 -18.67 38.84
N ASP A 25 27.78 -19.33 39.99
CA ASP A 25 29.09 -19.63 40.59
C ASP A 25 29.92 -20.55 39.68
N ILE A 26 29.29 -21.61 39.14
CA ILE A 26 29.91 -22.49 38.13
C ILE A 26 30.35 -21.69 36.90
N SER A 27 29.51 -20.76 36.44
CA SER A 27 29.80 -19.93 35.26
C SER A 27 30.94 -18.94 35.53
N GLN A 28 31.07 -18.41 36.75
CA GLN A 28 32.16 -17.49 37.12
C GLN A 28 33.53 -18.18 37.13
N GLU A 29 33.61 -19.38 37.71
CA GLU A 29 34.82 -20.23 37.70
C GLU A 29 35.21 -20.60 36.27
N PHE A 30 34.22 -20.99 35.47
CA PHE A 30 34.44 -21.38 34.09
C PHE A 30 34.98 -20.23 33.21
N ILE A 31 34.40 -19.04 33.32
CA ILE A 31 34.84 -17.89 32.53
C ILE A 31 36.25 -17.44 32.99
N ALA A 32 36.62 -17.65 34.26
CA ALA A 32 37.97 -17.38 34.74
C ALA A 32 39.01 -18.31 34.10
N HIS A 33 38.66 -19.58 33.89
CA HIS A 33 39.50 -20.54 33.19
C HIS A 33 39.68 -20.18 31.70
N LEU A 34 38.62 -19.75 31.02
CA LEU A 34 38.69 -19.26 29.63
C LEU A 34 39.65 -18.08 29.45
N GLU A 35 39.64 -17.13 30.39
CA GLU A 35 40.51 -15.96 30.36
C GLU A 35 41.99 -16.34 30.45
N ALA A 36 42.33 -17.32 31.31
CA ALA A 36 43.67 -17.89 31.39
C ALA A 36 44.10 -18.59 30.08
N VAL A 37 43.17 -19.27 29.40
CA VAL A 37 43.43 -19.91 28.11
C VAL A 37 43.65 -18.87 27.01
N VAL A 38 42.80 -17.84 26.91
CA VAL A 38 42.89 -16.77 25.90
C VAL A 38 44.17 -15.92 26.08
N SER A 39 44.58 -15.66 27.31
CA SER A 39 45.82 -14.94 27.61
C SER A 39 47.09 -15.77 27.37
N SER A 40 46.99 -17.11 27.37
CA SER A 40 48.11 -18.03 27.07
C SER A 40 48.39 -18.25 25.58
N GLY A 41 47.51 -17.77 24.68
CA GLY A 41 47.67 -17.88 23.22
C GLY A 41 47.50 -19.30 22.63
N ARG A 42 47.10 -20.29 23.44
CA ARG A 42 46.85 -21.67 22.97
C ARG A 42 45.47 -21.80 22.36
N VAL A 43 45.39 -22.15 21.08
CA VAL A 43 44.15 -22.46 20.36
C VAL A 43 43.80 -23.94 20.59
N GLU A 44 43.39 -24.28 21.81
CA GLU A 44 42.65 -25.53 22.05
C GLU A 44 41.15 -25.19 22.13
N LYS A 45 40.30 -25.95 21.42
CA LYS A 45 38.84 -25.87 21.59
C LYS A 45 38.53 -26.17 23.05
N SER A 46 38.04 -25.17 23.80
CA SER A 46 37.75 -25.35 25.21
C SER A 46 36.71 -26.48 25.38
N PRO A 47 36.89 -27.43 26.31
CA PRO A 47 35.95 -28.53 26.53
C PRO A 47 34.55 -28.12 27.01
N HIS A 48 34.29 -26.82 27.17
CA HIS A 48 33.12 -26.25 27.83
C HIS A 48 32.32 -25.25 26.96
N GLU A 49 32.55 -25.23 25.64
CA GLU A 49 31.79 -24.35 24.72
C GLU A 49 30.27 -24.60 24.78
N GLN A 50 29.85 -25.82 25.14
CA GLN A 50 28.44 -26.18 25.36
C GLN A 50 27.83 -25.48 26.59
N GLU A 51 28.60 -25.29 27.67
CA GLU A 51 28.13 -24.66 28.91
C GLU A 51 27.99 -23.14 28.73
N ILE A 52 28.86 -22.50 27.94
CA ILE A 52 28.69 -21.09 27.51
C ILE A 52 27.40 -20.94 26.72
N LYS A 53 27.18 -21.83 25.73
CA LYS A 53 25.96 -21.79 24.92
C LYS A 53 24.73 -22.05 25.78
N PHE A 54 24.81 -22.92 26.79
CA PHE A 54 23.72 -23.13 27.75
C PHE A 54 23.46 -21.88 28.60
N PHE A 55 24.49 -21.27 29.18
CA PHE A 55 24.37 -20.04 29.95
C PHE A 55 23.78 -18.91 29.11
N ALA A 56 24.35 -18.65 27.93
CA ALA A 56 23.97 -17.54 27.06
C ALA A 56 22.60 -17.74 26.38
N LYS A 57 22.29 -18.95 25.90
CA LYS A 57 21.08 -19.22 25.10
C LYS A 57 19.89 -19.76 25.89
N ILE A 58 20.11 -20.30 27.10
CA ILE A 58 19.04 -20.91 27.91
C ILE A 58 18.88 -20.16 29.22
N LEU A 59 19.96 -19.97 29.99
CA LEU A 59 19.86 -19.36 31.32
C LEU A 59 19.51 -17.87 31.26
N LEU A 60 20.16 -17.09 30.40
CA LEU A 60 19.87 -15.66 30.24
C LEU A 60 18.42 -15.39 29.78
N PRO A 61 17.89 -16.06 28.72
CA PRO A 61 16.48 -15.88 28.34
C PRO A 61 15.50 -16.30 29.44
N LEU A 62 15.81 -17.35 30.21
CA LEU A 62 14.98 -17.81 31.32
C LEU A 62 14.91 -16.77 32.46
N ILE A 63 16.05 -16.19 32.84
CA ILE A 63 16.13 -15.08 33.80
C ILE A 63 15.32 -13.89 33.28
N ASN A 64 15.58 -13.49 32.03
CA ASN A 64 14.89 -12.38 31.38
C ASN A 64 13.35 -12.57 31.43
N GLN A 65 12.83 -13.71 30.99
CA GLN A 65 11.39 -13.97 30.95
C GLN A 65 10.76 -14.06 32.35
N TYR A 66 11.44 -14.71 33.30
CA TYR A 66 10.91 -14.89 34.66
C TYR A 66 10.79 -13.55 35.41
N PHE A 67 11.87 -12.77 35.47
CA PHE A 67 11.86 -11.52 36.22
C PHE A 67 11.04 -10.42 35.54
N THR A 68 10.91 -10.44 34.20
CA THR A 68 10.01 -9.52 33.50
C THR A 68 8.56 -9.73 33.93
N ASN A 69 8.13 -10.99 34.06
CA ASN A 69 6.76 -11.34 34.46
C ASN A 69 6.49 -11.16 35.96
N HIS A 70 7.53 -11.27 36.80
CA HIS A 70 7.40 -11.31 38.26
C HIS A 70 8.08 -10.14 39.00
N CYS A 71 8.51 -9.08 38.32
CA CYS A 71 9.19 -7.93 38.94
C CYS A 71 8.40 -7.31 40.12
N LEU A 72 7.08 -7.13 39.98
CA LEU A 72 6.23 -6.57 41.04
C LEU A 72 6.11 -7.47 42.28
N TYR A 73 6.27 -8.79 42.13
CA TYR A 73 6.28 -9.74 43.24
C TYR A 73 7.49 -9.51 44.17
N PHE A 74 8.67 -9.26 43.57
CA PHE A 74 9.90 -9.01 44.32
C PHE A 74 9.96 -7.62 44.95
N LEU A 75 9.29 -6.63 44.36
CA LEU A 75 9.18 -5.27 44.91
C LEU A 75 8.10 -5.12 45.98
N SER A 76 7.15 -6.06 46.05
CA SER A 76 6.06 -6.01 47.03
C SER A 76 6.58 -6.23 48.45
N THR A 77 6.01 -5.49 49.40
CA THR A 77 6.25 -5.65 50.84
C THR A 77 4.91 -5.94 51.53
N PRO A 78 4.91 -6.53 52.74
CA PRO A 78 3.67 -6.74 53.50
C PRO A 78 2.84 -5.44 53.69
N ALA A 79 3.52 -4.29 53.76
CA ALA A 79 2.90 -2.97 53.91
C ALA A 79 2.42 -2.34 52.59
N LYS A 80 2.93 -2.79 51.43
CA LYS A 80 2.61 -2.23 50.11
C LYS A 80 2.66 -3.32 49.05
N VAL A 81 1.48 -3.88 48.74
CA VAL A 81 1.30 -4.91 47.71
C VAL A 81 1.13 -4.23 46.35
N LEU A 82 2.01 -4.53 45.40
CA LEU A 82 2.07 -3.86 44.09
C LEU A 82 1.43 -4.68 42.94
N GLY A 83 0.99 -5.93 43.20
CA GLY A 83 0.37 -6.84 42.23
C GLY A 83 -0.68 -7.78 42.84
N SER A 84 -1.29 -8.66 42.03
CA SER A 84 -2.33 -9.61 42.50
C SER A 84 -1.76 -10.89 43.15
N GLY A 85 -0.45 -11.13 43.01
CA GLY A 85 0.26 -12.22 43.69
C GLY A 85 0.81 -11.77 45.05
N GLY A 86 1.17 -12.73 45.91
CA GLY A 86 1.75 -12.48 47.24
C GLY A 86 3.08 -11.69 47.22
N HIS A 87 3.79 -11.63 48.36
CA HIS A 87 5.07 -10.92 48.45
C HIS A 87 6.28 -11.86 48.51
N ALA A 88 7.43 -11.40 48.01
CA ALA A 88 8.71 -12.06 48.22
C ALA A 88 9.17 -11.96 49.69
N SER A 89 9.87 -12.99 50.16
CA SER A 89 10.54 -13.01 51.46
C SER A 89 11.85 -12.21 51.45
N ASN A 90 12.35 -11.80 52.62
CA ASN A 90 13.63 -11.08 52.72
C ASN A 90 14.79 -11.91 52.15
N LYS A 91 14.80 -13.23 52.37
CA LYS A 91 15.82 -14.14 51.85
C LYS A 91 15.79 -14.25 50.32
N GLU A 92 14.62 -14.20 49.69
CA GLU A 92 14.48 -14.13 48.22
C GLU A 92 15.01 -12.80 47.67
N LYS A 93 14.74 -11.68 48.35
CA LYS A 93 15.27 -10.34 47.97
C LYS A 93 16.80 -10.26 48.09
N GLU A 94 17.36 -10.89 49.12
CA GLU A 94 18.81 -11.04 49.30
C GLU A 94 19.45 -11.84 48.15
N MET A 95 18.84 -12.98 47.78
CA MET A 95 19.35 -13.83 46.69
C MET A 95 19.34 -13.12 45.33
N ILE A 96 18.33 -12.29 45.03
CA ILE A 96 18.30 -11.49 43.79
C ILE A 96 19.39 -10.43 43.79
N THR A 97 19.62 -9.79 44.93
CA THR A 97 20.68 -8.78 45.06
C THR A 97 22.07 -9.41 44.90
N SER A 98 22.27 -10.61 45.47
CA SER A 98 23.48 -11.41 45.27
C SER A 98 23.66 -11.81 43.80
N LEU A 99 22.58 -12.26 43.14
CA LEU A 99 22.57 -12.62 41.72
C LEU A 99 22.94 -11.42 40.84
N PHE A 100 22.40 -10.23 41.13
CA PHE A 100 22.75 -8.99 40.44
C PHE A 100 24.23 -8.63 40.64
N CYS A 101 24.72 -8.60 41.88
CA CYS A 101 26.10 -8.21 42.18
C CYS A 101 27.11 -9.19 41.54
N LYS A 102 26.86 -10.50 41.61
CA LYS A 102 27.70 -11.52 40.98
C LYS A 102 27.68 -11.44 39.45
N LEU A 103 26.52 -11.20 38.84
CA LEU A 103 26.42 -11.02 37.39
C LEU A 103 27.12 -9.73 36.94
N ALA A 104 26.96 -8.63 37.68
CA ALA A 104 27.61 -7.36 37.38
C ALA A 104 29.14 -7.47 37.48
N ALA A 105 29.65 -8.14 38.52
CA ALA A 105 31.08 -8.41 38.68
C ALA A 105 31.64 -9.29 37.53
N LEU A 106 30.89 -10.29 37.09
CA LEU A 106 31.27 -11.13 35.95
C LEU A 106 31.38 -10.31 34.65
N VAL A 107 30.44 -9.39 34.43
CA VAL A 107 30.41 -8.53 33.24
C VAL A 107 31.57 -7.52 33.26
N ARG A 108 31.91 -6.94 34.42
CA ARG A 108 32.97 -5.91 34.60
C ARG A 108 34.27 -6.20 33.87
N HIS A 109 34.80 -7.41 34.02
CA HIS A 109 36.10 -7.76 33.43
C HIS A 109 35.99 -8.49 32.08
N ARG A 110 34.77 -8.88 31.66
CA ARG A 110 34.60 -9.97 30.68
C ARG A 110 33.54 -9.75 29.61
N VAL A 111 32.99 -8.53 29.45
CA VAL A 111 32.03 -8.20 28.36
C VAL A 111 32.53 -8.63 26.98
N SER A 112 33.82 -8.44 26.68
CA SER A 112 34.40 -8.79 25.38
C SER A 112 34.36 -10.29 25.06
N LEU A 113 34.33 -11.16 26.09
CA LEU A 113 34.26 -12.62 25.92
C LEU A 113 32.85 -13.09 25.49
N PHE A 114 31.80 -12.30 25.76
CA PHE A 114 30.44 -12.64 25.37
C PHE A 114 30.11 -12.35 23.90
N GLY A 115 30.97 -11.59 23.18
CA GLY A 115 30.81 -11.35 21.74
C GLY A 115 29.39 -10.90 21.35
N THR A 116 28.71 -11.69 20.51
CA THR A 116 27.34 -11.43 20.03
C THR A 116 26.26 -11.54 21.11
N ASP A 117 26.54 -12.20 22.23
CA ASP A 117 25.59 -12.43 23.33
C ASP A 117 25.66 -11.35 24.42
N ALA A 118 26.56 -10.37 24.30
CA ALA A 118 26.70 -9.26 25.26
C ALA A 118 25.40 -8.47 25.50
N PRO A 119 24.58 -8.12 24.47
CA PRO A 119 23.31 -7.43 24.70
C PRO A 119 22.30 -8.24 25.53
N ALA A 120 22.31 -9.57 25.44
CA ALA A 120 21.42 -10.43 26.21
C ALA A 120 21.76 -10.39 27.71
N VAL A 121 23.06 -10.42 28.04
CA VAL A 121 23.54 -10.30 29.42
C VAL A 121 23.19 -8.94 30.01
N VAL A 122 23.41 -7.85 29.25
CA VAL A 122 23.07 -6.49 29.68
C VAL A 122 21.56 -6.33 29.90
N ASN A 123 20.73 -6.93 29.04
CA ASN A 123 19.28 -6.93 29.24
C ASN A 123 18.84 -7.68 30.51
N CYS A 124 19.50 -8.80 30.84
CA CYS A 124 19.27 -9.49 32.11
C CYS A 124 19.64 -8.60 33.31
N LEU A 125 20.76 -7.89 33.25
CA LEU A 125 21.15 -6.93 34.29
C LEU A 125 20.12 -5.80 34.45
N HIS A 126 19.56 -5.27 33.35
CA HIS A 126 18.50 -4.26 33.41
C HIS A 126 17.25 -4.75 34.15
N ILE A 127 16.80 -5.97 33.86
CA ILE A 127 15.59 -6.54 34.45
C ILE A 127 15.81 -6.90 35.92
N LEU A 128 17.00 -7.44 36.23
CA LEU A 128 17.40 -7.69 37.62
C LEU A 128 17.46 -6.39 38.40
N ALA A 129 18.08 -5.33 37.86
CA ALA A 129 18.16 -4.02 38.50
C ALA A 129 16.76 -3.45 38.84
N ARG A 130 15.78 -3.60 37.93
CA ARG A 130 14.37 -3.20 38.16
C ARG A 130 13.63 -4.08 39.17
N SER A 131 14.16 -5.26 39.49
CA SER A 131 13.54 -6.21 40.42
C SER A 131 14.15 -6.12 41.84
N LEU A 132 15.15 -5.25 42.05
CA LEU A 132 15.85 -5.10 43.33
C LEU A 132 15.03 -4.29 44.34
N ASP A 133 14.77 -4.87 45.51
CA ASP A 133 14.32 -4.11 46.69
C ASP A 133 15.53 -3.74 47.55
N ALA A 134 16.31 -2.76 47.05
CA ALA A 134 17.55 -2.32 47.69
C ALA A 134 17.30 -1.75 49.10
N ARG A 135 16.12 -1.17 49.36
CA ARG A 135 15.73 -0.66 50.68
C ARG A 135 15.71 -1.76 51.74
N THR A 136 14.99 -2.85 51.47
CA THR A 136 14.87 -3.96 52.42
C THR A 136 16.22 -4.61 52.67
N VAL A 137 17.04 -4.76 51.63
CA VAL A 137 18.38 -5.37 51.75
C VAL A 137 19.34 -4.48 52.55
N MET A 138 19.33 -3.17 52.34
CA MET A 138 20.19 -2.25 53.10
C MET A 138 19.80 -2.16 54.58
N LYS A 139 18.51 -2.29 54.91
CA LYS A 139 18.02 -2.27 56.30
C LYS A 139 18.22 -3.58 57.04
N SER A 140 17.81 -4.70 56.46
CA SER A 140 17.73 -6.00 57.16
C SER A 140 18.60 -7.12 56.59
N GLY A 141 19.28 -6.91 55.46
CA GLY A 141 20.10 -7.95 54.82
C GLY A 141 21.42 -8.24 55.55
N PRO A 142 22.08 -9.37 55.23
CA PRO A 142 23.39 -9.72 55.76
C PRO A 142 24.49 -8.81 55.19
N GLU A 143 25.53 -8.54 55.99
CA GLU A 143 26.59 -7.57 55.64
C GLU A 143 27.34 -7.93 54.36
N ILE A 144 27.45 -9.23 54.01
CA ILE A 144 28.08 -9.68 52.78
C ILE A 144 27.34 -9.20 51.51
N VAL A 145 26.00 -9.15 51.55
CA VAL A 145 25.18 -8.68 50.43
C VAL A 145 25.22 -7.15 50.34
N LYS A 146 25.23 -6.46 51.50
CA LYS A 146 25.42 -5.00 51.56
C LYS A 146 26.79 -4.61 51.01
N ALA A 147 27.86 -5.30 51.42
CA ALA A 147 29.21 -5.10 50.91
C ALA A 147 29.30 -5.34 49.39
N GLY A 148 28.60 -6.35 48.87
CA GLY A 148 28.51 -6.58 47.42
C GLY A 148 27.91 -5.40 46.65
N LEU A 149 26.84 -4.79 47.17
CA LEU A 149 26.23 -3.61 46.56
C LEU A 149 27.12 -2.37 46.68
N ARG A 150 27.77 -2.15 47.83
CA ARG A 150 28.75 -1.05 48.02
C ARG A 150 29.92 -1.19 47.04
N SER A 151 30.48 -2.39 46.94
CA SER A 151 31.58 -2.70 46.03
C SER A 151 31.19 -2.47 44.57
N PHE A 152 29.94 -2.75 44.16
CA PHE A 152 29.46 -2.44 42.82
C PHE A 152 29.51 -0.94 42.52
N PHE A 153 29.03 -0.08 43.42
CA PHE A 153 29.05 1.38 43.22
C PHE A 153 30.47 1.96 43.24
N GLU A 154 31.33 1.48 44.14
CA GLU A 154 32.74 1.86 44.20
C GLU A 154 33.46 1.49 42.89
N SER A 155 33.32 0.22 42.48
CA SER A 155 33.83 -0.30 41.21
C SER A 155 33.36 0.50 39.99
N ALA A 156 32.07 0.85 39.96
CA ALA A 156 31.48 1.63 38.89
C ALA A 156 32.06 3.04 38.83
N SER A 157 32.27 3.68 39.98
CA SER A 157 32.87 5.01 40.06
C SER A 157 34.32 5.02 39.55
N GLU A 158 35.13 4.04 39.97
CA GLU A 158 36.52 3.90 39.51
C GLU A 158 36.61 3.65 37.99
N ASP A 159 35.72 2.84 37.43
CA ASP A 159 35.75 2.50 36.01
C ASP A 159 35.34 3.69 35.13
N ILE A 160 34.43 4.54 35.62
CA ILE A 160 34.05 5.80 34.97
C ILE A 160 35.18 6.83 35.10
N GLU A 161 35.82 6.96 36.26
CA GLU A 161 36.99 7.83 36.45
C GLU A 161 38.14 7.44 35.52
N LYS A 162 38.48 6.15 35.45
CA LYS A 162 39.47 5.62 34.50
C LYS A 162 39.10 5.92 33.05
N MET A 163 37.82 5.85 32.70
CA MET A 163 37.35 6.24 31.36
C MET A 163 37.61 7.73 31.11
N VAL A 164 37.32 8.61 32.07
CA VAL A 164 37.57 10.06 31.98
C VAL A 164 39.06 10.35 31.84
N GLU A 165 39.91 9.73 32.65
CA GLU A 165 41.36 9.88 32.56
C GLU A 165 41.91 9.41 31.21
N ASN A 166 41.47 8.25 30.72
CA ASN A 166 41.90 7.71 29.43
C ASN A 166 41.50 8.62 28.25
N LEU A 167 40.32 9.24 28.32
CA LEU A 167 39.83 10.18 27.31
C LEU A 167 40.51 11.55 27.40
N ARG A 168 40.80 12.06 28.61
CA ARG A 168 41.57 13.30 28.82
C ARG A 168 43.01 13.17 28.35
N LEU A 169 43.63 12.01 28.55
CA LEU A 169 45.00 11.71 28.11
C LEU A 169 45.12 11.39 26.61
N GLY A 170 44.04 11.45 25.84
CA GLY A 170 44.07 11.24 24.38
C GLY A 170 44.43 9.82 23.94
N LYS A 171 44.41 8.83 24.84
CA LYS A 171 44.80 7.43 24.57
C LYS A 171 43.84 6.67 23.64
N VAL A 172 42.80 7.35 23.14
CA VAL A 172 41.72 6.84 22.29
C VAL A 172 41.72 7.56 20.92
N SER A 173 42.88 7.97 20.41
CA SER A 173 42.99 8.43 19.02
C SER A 173 42.92 7.22 18.06
N GLN A 174 42.27 7.38 16.90
CA GLN A 174 42.03 6.35 15.86
C GLN A 174 43.31 5.78 15.19
N ALA A 175 44.48 5.86 15.83
CA ALA A 175 45.70 5.22 15.37
C ALA A 175 45.67 3.72 15.72
N ARG A 176 46.07 2.88 14.75
CA ARG A 176 46.00 1.41 14.67
C ARG A 176 46.59 0.58 15.83
N THR A 177 46.92 1.17 16.97
CA THR A 177 47.52 0.50 18.13
C THR A 177 46.83 0.94 19.42
N GLN A 178 45.56 0.53 19.61
CA GLN A 178 44.92 0.61 20.92
C GLN A 178 45.58 -0.38 21.89
N VAL A 179 46.01 0.10 23.06
CA VAL A 179 46.42 -0.76 24.17
C VAL A 179 45.22 -1.61 24.57
N LYS A 180 45.33 -2.95 24.52
CA LYS A 180 44.21 -3.91 24.69
C LYS A 180 43.31 -3.65 25.92
N GLY A 181 43.86 -3.11 27.01
CA GLY A 181 43.09 -2.79 28.22
C GLY A 181 42.24 -1.52 28.14
N VAL A 182 42.65 -0.50 27.37
CA VAL A 182 41.94 0.79 27.28
C VAL A 182 40.64 0.65 26.47
N GLY A 183 40.66 -0.09 25.36
CA GLY A 183 39.47 -0.36 24.55
C GLY A 183 38.43 -1.23 25.25
N GLN A 184 38.86 -2.17 26.10
CA GLN A 184 37.96 -3.02 26.89
C GLN A 184 37.22 -2.24 27.98
N ASN A 185 37.91 -1.37 28.73
CA ASN A 185 37.28 -0.49 29.71
C ASN A 185 36.24 0.43 29.03
N LEU A 186 36.60 1.05 27.90
CA LEU A 186 35.70 1.91 27.14
C LEU A 186 34.44 1.19 26.66
N THR A 187 34.60 -0.05 26.15
CA THR A 187 33.48 -0.88 25.67
C THR A 187 32.57 -1.32 26.83
N TYR A 188 33.14 -1.74 27.96
CA TYR A 188 32.37 -2.10 29.16
C TYR A 188 31.57 -0.89 29.68
N THR A 189 32.23 0.25 29.85
CA THR A 189 31.61 1.43 30.45
C THR A 189 30.46 1.97 29.59
N THR A 190 30.64 1.96 28.26
CA THR A 190 29.63 2.49 27.32
C THR A 190 28.48 1.51 27.02
N VAL A 191 28.77 0.23 26.82
CA VAL A 191 27.77 -0.77 26.38
C VAL A 191 27.03 -1.40 27.55
N ALA A 192 27.66 -1.56 28.71
CA ALA A 192 27.10 -2.30 29.84
C ALA A 192 26.90 -1.43 31.09
N LEU A 193 27.93 -0.75 31.58
CA LEU A 193 27.87 -0.07 32.88
C LEU A 193 26.91 1.13 32.86
N LEU A 194 27.07 2.05 31.91
CA LEU A 194 26.27 3.27 31.84
C LEU A 194 24.75 2.98 31.69
N PRO A 195 24.31 2.07 30.79
CA PRO A 195 22.91 1.67 30.73
C PRO A 195 22.40 1.04 32.04
N VAL A 196 23.17 0.13 32.66
CA VAL A 196 22.76 -0.56 33.90
C VAL A 196 22.62 0.44 35.04
N LEU A 197 23.59 1.35 35.22
CA LEU A 197 23.51 2.45 36.18
C LEU A 197 22.30 3.34 35.94
N THR A 198 22.02 3.70 34.69
CA THR A 198 20.86 4.52 34.31
C THR A 198 19.56 3.85 34.76
N THR A 199 19.42 2.54 34.53
CA THR A 199 18.24 1.79 34.98
C THR A 199 18.15 1.63 36.49
N LEU A 200 19.28 1.44 37.16
CA LEU A 200 19.34 1.30 38.61
C LEU A 200 18.98 2.62 39.30
N PHE A 201 19.55 3.75 38.89
CA PHE A 201 19.19 5.06 39.42
C PHE A 201 17.76 5.44 39.10
N GLN A 202 17.25 5.13 37.91
CA GLN A 202 15.84 5.30 37.57
C GLN A 202 14.94 4.52 38.52
N HIS A 203 15.27 3.26 38.80
CA HIS A 203 14.53 2.40 39.73
C HIS A 203 14.54 2.95 41.16
N ILE A 204 15.73 3.37 41.64
CA ILE A 204 15.90 4.00 42.96
C ILE A 204 15.08 5.29 43.07
N ALA A 205 15.07 6.12 42.03
CA ALA A 205 14.31 7.37 42.01
C ALA A 205 12.79 7.11 41.98
N GLN A 206 12.31 6.20 41.14
CA GLN A 206 10.88 5.87 41.00
C GLN A 206 10.28 5.33 42.30
N HIS A 207 11.02 4.51 43.05
CA HIS A 207 10.58 3.92 44.31
C HIS A 207 11.01 4.71 45.56
N GLN A 208 11.72 5.83 45.39
CA GLN A 208 12.28 6.66 46.48
C GLN A 208 13.20 5.89 47.43
N PHE A 209 13.97 4.92 46.91
CA PHE A 209 14.95 4.15 47.71
C PHE A 209 16.23 4.94 48.01
N GLY A 210 16.42 6.10 47.40
CA GLY A 210 17.66 6.89 47.50
C GLY A 210 18.06 7.23 48.93
N ASP A 211 17.08 7.60 49.77
CA ASP A 211 17.31 7.98 51.18
C ASP A 211 17.79 6.80 52.05
N ASP A 212 17.57 5.55 51.61
CA ASP A 212 17.94 4.34 52.35
C ASP A 212 19.17 3.62 51.76
N VAL A 213 19.50 3.86 50.48
CA VAL A 213 20.56 3.14 49.74
C VAL A 213 21.81 3.99 49.54
N ILE A 214 21.65 5.29 49.24
CA ILE A 214 22.76 6.20 48.90
C ILE A 214 23.23 6.93 50.17
N LEU A 215 23.78 6.16 51.11
CA LEU A 215 24.34 6.63 52.38
C LEU A 215 25.83 6.22 52.48
N ASP A 216 26.60 6.94 53.31
CA ASP A 216 28.00 6.64 53.61
C ASP A 216 28.86 6.41 52.33
N ASP A 217 29.51 5.26 52.21
CA ASP A 217 30.45 4.92 51.12
C ASP A 217 29.80 4.95 49.72
N VAL A 218 28.51 4.58 49.64
CA VAL A 218 27.74 4.62 48.38
C VAL A 218 27.51 6.07 47.97
N GLN A 219 27.27 6.96 48.93
CA GLN A 219 27.10 8.38 48.66
C GLN A 219 28.38 8.99 48.08
N VAL A 220 29.57 8.61 48.61
CA VAL A 220 30.87 9.04 48.07
C VAL A 220 31.07 8.55 46.63
N SER A 221 30.78 7.28 46.36
CA SER A 221 30.87 6.69 45.02
C SER A 221 29.92 7.36 44.02
N CYS A 222 28.71 7.75 44.47
CA CYS A 222 27.75 8.51 43.69
C CYS A 222 28.24 9.94 43.39
N TYR A 223 28.87 10.64 44.33
CA TYR A 223 29.49 11.94 44.06
C TYR A 223 30.61 11.83 43.02
N ARG A 224 31.52 10.86 43.17
CA ARG A 224 32.59 10.60 42.18
C ARG A 224 32.05 10.31 40.79
N THR A 225 31.01 9.47 40.71
CA THR A 225 30.32 9.16 39.45
C THR A 225 29.67 10.41 38.84
N LEU A 226 29.01 11.22 39.67
CA LEU A 226 28.34 12.46 39.27
C LEU A 226 29.32 13.49 38.69
N CYS A 227 30.41 13.81 39.42
CA CYS A 227 31.39 14.77 38.92
C CYS A 227 32.12 14.21 37.67
N SER A 228 32.43 12.91 37.62
CA SER A 228 33.08 12.29 36.45
C SER A 228 32.23 12.31 35.18
N ILE A 229 30.93 12.00 35.29
CA ILE A 229 30.00 12.04 34.14
C ILE A 229 29.80 13.48 33.66
N TYR A 230 29.64 14.45 34.58
CA TYR A 230 29.47 15.85 34.22
C TYR A 230 30.72 16.40 33.51
N SER A 231 31.89 16.16 34.09
CA SER A 231 33.18 16.57 33.54
C SER A 231 33.45 15.95 32.17
N LEU A 232 33.07 14.68 31.98
CA LEU A 232 33.16 14.06 30.66
C LEU A 232 32.22 14.73 29.66
N GLY A 233 30.96 14.98 30.04
CA GLY A 233 29.94 15.55 29.18
C GLY A 233 30.25 16.96 28.66
N THR A 234 31.04 17.73 29.41
CA THR A 234 31.48 19.10 29.04
C THR A 234 32.73 19.14 28.17
N THR A 235 33.48 18.04 28.05
CA THR A 235 34.67 17.98 27.19
C THR A 235 34.33 17.97 25.69
N LYS A 236 35.18 18.66 24.90
CA LYS A 236 35.11 18.67 23.43
C LYS A 236 35.95 17.52 22.87
N ASN A 237 35.34 16.35 22.67
CA ASN A 237 35.97 15.18 22.05
C ASN A 237 34.95 14.45 21.16
N ILE A 238 35.32 14.11 19.92
CA ILE A 238 34.46 13.44 18.91
C ILE A 238 33.85 12.13 19.44
N TYR A 239 34.61 11.38 20.25
CA TYR A 239 34.12 10.15 20.85
C TYR A 239 33.04 10.41 21.92
N VAL A 240 33.20 11.49 22.69
CA VAL A 240 32.27 11.91 23.74
C VAL A 240 30.98 12.47 23.15
N GLU A 241 31.03 13.15 22.00
CA GLU A 241 29.84 13.70 21.34
C GLU A 241 28.76 12.65 21.06
N LYS A 242 29.15 11.43 20.68
CA LYS A 242 28.20 10.32 20.46
C LYS A 242 27.62 9.73 21.75
N LEU A 243 28.35 9.86 22.86
CA LEU A 243 28.00 9.29 24.17
C LEU A 243 27.29 10.28 25.10
N ARG A 244 27.40 11.58 24.81
CA ARG A 244 26.86 12.68 25.61
C ARG A 244 25.37 12.50 25.97
N PRO A 245 24.48 11.99 25.09
CA PRO A 245 23.09 11.75 25.48
C PRO A 245 22.90 10.68 26.56
N ALA A 246 23.67 9.58 26.47
CA ALA A 246 23.59 8.49 27.43
C ALA A 246 24.18 8.91 28.78
N LEU A 247 25.24 9.72 28.76
CA LEU A 247 25.84 10.34 29.94
C LEU A 247 24.83 11.28 30.63
N GLY A 248 24.16 12.11 29.84
CA GLY A 248 23.11 13.02 30.30
C GLY A 248 21.91 12.31 30.93
N GLU A 249 21.41 11.24 30.30
CA GLU A 249 20.33 10.45 30.86
C GLU A 249 20.73 9.80 32.19
N CYS A 250 21.93 9.19 32.26
CA CYS A 250 22.42 8.59 33.51
C CYS A 250 22.55 9.64 34.62
N LEU A 251 23.11 10.82 34.31
CA LEU A 251 23.26 11.92 35.26
C LEU A 251 21.92 12.44 35.75
N ALA A 252 20.94 12.58 34.85
CA ALA A 252 19.59 12.99 35.19
C ALA A 252 18.91 12.02 36.18
N ARG A 253 19.05 10.72 35.94
CA ARG A 253 18.50 9.69 36.85
C ARG A 253 19.21 9.65 38.19
N LEU A 254 20.54 9.84 38.20
CA LEU A 254 21.32 9.98 39.42
C LEU A 254 20.88 11.20 40.24
N ALA A 255 20.68 12.35 39.59
CA ALA A 255 20.20 13.57 40.23
C ALA A 255 18.82 13.39 40.87
N ALA A 256 17.92 12.63 40.23
CA ALA A 256 16.62 12.27 40.82
C ALA A 256 16.69 11.21 41.94
N ALA A 257 17.76 10.42 42.00
CA ALA A 257 17.97 9.41 43.04
C ALA A 257 18.69 9.97 44.28
N MET A 258 19.50 11.03 44.12
CA MET A 258 20.38 11.55 45.16
C MET A 258 19.57 12.08 46.37
N PRO A 259 19.92 11.68 47.61
CA PRO A 259 19.24 12.15 48.82
C PRO A 259 19.76 13.52 49.31
N VAL A 260 20.69 14.14 48.58
CA VAL A 260 21.34 15.41 48.93
C VAL A 260 21.20 16.45 47.81
N ALA A 261 20.89 17.69 48.18
CA ALA A 261 20.74 18.84 47.30
C ALA A 261 22.11 19.38 46.86
N PHE A 262 22.81 18.61 46.02
CA PHE A 262 24.21 18.85 45.68
C PHE A 262 24.45 20.13 44.85
N LEU A 263 23.43 20.73 44.24
CA LEU A 263 23.56 22.00 43.50
C LEU A 263 23.46 23.25 44.40
N GLU A 264 23.15 23.04 45.68
CA GLU A 264 23.04 24.07 46.73
C GLU A 264 23.98 23.72 47.91
N PRO A 265 25.32 23.72 47.70
CA PRO A 265 26.28 23.22 48.69
C PRO A 265 26.22 23.95 50.03
N GLN A 266 25.81 25.23 50.03
CA GLN A 266 25.65 26.07 51.22
C GLN A 266 24.53 25.59 52.16
N LEU A 267 23.52 24.87 51.65
CA LEU A 267 22.39 24.36 52.43
C LEU A 267 22.56 22.90 52.86
N ASN A 268 23.68 22.27 52.47
CA ASN A 268 23.91 20.85 52.73
C ASN A 268 24.15 20.54 54.22
N GLU A 269 24.61 21.51 55.01
CA GLU A 269 24.74 21.38 56.48
C GLU A 269 23.39 21.14 57.19
N TYR A 270 22.28 21.49 56.54
CA TYR A 270 20.92 21.30 57.07
C TYR A 270 20.27 20.00 56.60
N ASN A 271 20.97 19.20 55.78
CA ASN A 271 20.44 17.92 55.29
C ASN A 271 20.82 16.75 56.21
N ALA A 272 19.82 16.05 56.72
CA ALA A 272 20.00 14.90 57.64
C ALA A 272 20.64 13.65 56.99
N CYS A 273 20.61 13.52 55.67
CA CYS A 273 21.15 12.37 54.92
C CYS A 273 22.57 12.61 54.37
N SER A 274 23.16 13.78 54.63
CA SER A 274 24.48 14.13 54.11
C SER A 274 25.61 13.49 54.92
N VAL A 275 26.61 12.92 54.26
CA VAL A 275 27.79 12.35 54.93
C VAL A 275 28.57 13.41 55.73
N TYR A 276 28.42 14.69 55.39
CA TYR A 276 29.05 15.80 56.10
C TYR A 276 28.39 16.13 57.44
N THR A 277 27.10 15.79 57.62
CA THR A 277 26.37 15.92 58.90
C THR A 277 26.40 14.62 59.71
N THR A 278 26.44 13.45 59.07
CA THR A 278 26.36 12.16 59.77
C THR A 278 27.71 11.61 60.24
N LYS A 279 28.84 12.01 59.65
CA LYS A 279 30.20 11.51 59.99
C LYS A 279 31.12 12.59 60.55
N SER A 280 31.96 12.20 61.51
CA SER A 280 32.97 13.08 62.09
C SER A 280 34.08 13.43 61.08
N PRO A 281 34.81 14.56 61.25
CA PRO A 281 35.94 14.92 60.38
C PRO A 281 37.00 13.82 60.24
N ARG A 282 37.22 13.02 61.30
CA ARG A 282 38.16 11.89 61.29
C ARG A 282 37.67 10.74 60.41
N GLU A 283 36.38 10.42 60.44
CA GLU A 283 35.78 9.39 59.60
C GLU A 283 35.72 9.84 58.14
N ARG A 284 35.49 11.13 57.88
CA ARG A 284 35.56 11.72 56.54
C ARG A 284 36.95 11.60 55.91
N ALA A 285 38.01 11.82 56.71
CA ALA A 285 39.38 11.63 56.25
C ALA A 285 39.69 10.18 55.86
N ILE A 286 39.10 9.19 56.57
CA ILE A 286 39.24 7.76 56.24
C ILE A 286 38.54 7.41 54.93
N LEU A 287 37.41 8.07 54.63
CA LEU A 287 36.66 7.90 53.37
C LEU A 287 37.25 8.68 52.19
N GLY A 288 38.35 9.42 52.40
CA GLY A 288 38.98 10.26 51.38
C GLY A 288 38.12 11.46 50.95
N LEU A 289 37.27 11.97 51.85
CA LEU A 289 36.43 13.14 51.60
C LEU A 289 37.17 14.44 51.98
N PRO A 290 37.06 15.51 51.17
CA PRO A 290 37.57 16.83 51.49
C PRO A 290 36.75 17.50 52.62
N ASN A 291 37.22 18.66 53.09
CA ASN A 291 36.65 19.33 54.26
C ASN A 291 35.28 19.96 53.96
N SER A 292 35.07 20.38 52.71
CA SER A 292 33.84 21.00 52.21
C SER A 292 33.24 20.20 51.04
N VAL A 293 31.93 20.32 50.84
CA VAL A 293 31.20 19.66 49.75
C VAL A 293 31.55 20.27 48.39
N GLU A 294 31.89 21.56 48.36
CA GLU A 294 32.29 22.29 47.16
C GLU A 294 33.58 21.73 46.55
N GLU A 295 34.51 21.26 47.39
CA GLU A 295 35.75 20.61 46.97
C GLU A 295 35.53 19.21 46.35
N MET A 296 34.38 18.56 46.61
CA MET A 296 34.08 17.24 46.02
C MET A 296 33.69 17.30 44.55
N CYS A 297 32.92 18.31 44.14
CA CYS A 297 32.51 18.48 42.75
C CYS A 297 32.88 19.89 42.23
N PRO A 298 34.18 20.15 42.00
CA PRO A 298 34.64 21.45 41.52
C PRO A 298 34.15 21.77 40.10
N ASP A 299 33.89 20.74 39.29
CA ASP A 299 33.49 20.88 37.89
C ASP A 299 32.00 21.23 37.72
N ILE A 300 31.15 21.07 38.74
CA ILE A 300 29.70 21.27 38.65
C ILE A 300 29.34 22.67 39.15
N PRO A 301 28.76 23.55 38.31
CA PRO A 301 28.30 24.86 38.74
C PRO A 301 27.10 24.80 39.69
N VAL A 302 26.99 25.83 40.54
CA VAL A 302 25.80 26.06 41.38
C VAL A 302 24.52 26.28 40.56
N LEU A 303 23.37 26.00 41.19
CA LEU A 303 22.06 26.03 40.53
C LEU A 303 21.77 27.31 39.75
N GLU A 304 22.06 28.49 40.33
CA GLU A 304 21.82 29.79 39.70
C GLU A 304 22.61 29.96 38.38
N ARG A 305 23.86 29.49 38.36
CA ARG A 305 24.72 29.57 37.17
C ARG A 305 24.23 28.64 36.06
N LEU A 306 23.80 27.41 36.41
CA LEU A 306 23.22 26.48 35.43
C LEU A 306 21.91 27.01 34.84
N MET A 307 21.06 27.64 35.66
CA MET A 307 19.83 28.29 35.20
C MET A 307 20.13 29.48 34.28
N ALA A 308 21.16 30.29 34.60
CA ALA A 308 21.60 31.40 33.77
C ALA A 308 22.19 30.93 32.42
N ASP A 309 23.00 29.87 32.41
CA ASP A 309 23.58 29.30 31.18
C ASP A 309 22.49 28.79 30.22
N ILE A 310 21.44 28.14 30.75
CA ILE A 310 20.28 27.70 29.95
C ILE A 310 19.44 28.89 29.49
N GLY A 311 19.25 29.90 30.34
CA GLY A 311 18.58 31.16 29.97
C GLY A 311 19.30 31.88 28.84
N GLY A 312 20.63 32.02 28.93
CA GLY A 312 21.46 32.61 27.88
C GLY A 312 21.39 31.85 26.56
N LEU A 313 21.34 30.51 26.59
CA LEU A 313 21.11 29.69 25.40
C LEU A 313 19.72 29.94 24.78
N ALA A 314 18.69 30.04 25.61
CA ALA A 314 17.32 30.28 25.15
C ALA A 314 17.13 31.69 24.54
N GLU A 315 17.81 32.70 25.08
CA GLU A 315 17.75 34.09 24.62
C GLU A 315 18.64 34.37 23.40
N SER A 316 19.84 33.78 23.35
CA SER A 316 20.78 33.97 22.24
C SER A 316 20.34 33.28 20.95
N GLY A 317 19.50 32.25 21.03
CA GLY A 317 19.13 31.44 19.86
C GLY A 317 20.29 30.62 19.28
N ALA A 318 21.36 30.44 20.06
CA ALA A 318 22.55 29.69 19.65
C ALA A 318 22.20 28.26 19.17
N ARG A 319 22.87 27.81 18.10
CA ARG A 319 22.62 26.48 17.53
C ARG A 319 23.13 25.40 18.48
N TYR A 320 22.55 24.20 18.38
CA TYR A 320 22.97 23.02 19.16
C TYR A 320 24.49 22.75 19.08
N THR A 321 25.12 23.01 17.93
CA THR A 321 26.56 22.82 17.70
C THR A 321 27.43 23.70 18.61
N GLU A 322 26.92 24.83 19.09
CA GLU A 322 27.66 25.80 19.89
C GLU A 322 27.73 25.38 21.36
N MET A 323 26.65 24.82 21.91
CA MET A 323 26.56 24.42 23.33
C MET A 323 25.83 23.07 23.55
N PRO A 324 26.33 21.94 23.00
CA PRO A 324 25.66 20.65 23.10
C PRO A 324 25.65 20.07 24.52
N HIS A 325 26.63 20.45 25.36
CA HIS A 325 26.71 20.05 26.76
C HIS A 325 25.59 20.67 27.62
N VAL A 326 25.10 21.86 27.29
CA VAL A 326 23.97 22.49 28.01
C VAL A 326 22.68 21.71 27.73
N ILE A 327 22.43 21.36 26.47
CA ILE A 327 21.20 20.68 26.03
C ILE A 327 21.17 19.21 26.47
N GLU A 328 22.30 18.51 26.40
CA GLU A 328 22.32 17.06 26.64
C GLU A 328 22.76 16.67 28.05
N ILE A 329 23.43 17.54 28.82
CA ILE A 329 23.90 17.22 30.18
C ILE A 329 23.19 18.07 31.23
N ALA A 330 23.31 19.41 31.13
CA ALA A 330 22.78 20.31 32.16
C ALA A 330 21.24 20.31 32.22
N LEU A 331 20.58 20.39 31.05
CA LEU A 331 19.12 20.45 30.95
C LEU A 331 18.45 19.15 31.46
N PRO A 332 18.82 17.93 31.04
CA PRO A 332 18.22 16.70 31.56
C PRO A 332 18.44 16.54 33.07
N MET A 333 19.63 16.93 33.57
CA MET A 333 19.96 16.91 34.98
C MET A 333 19.02 17.82 35.79
N LEU A 334 18.87 19.09 35.39
CA LEU A 334 17.97 20.03 36.07
C LEU A 334 16.51 19.58 35.99
N CYS A 335 16.08 19.04 34.83
CA CYS A 335 14.71 18.56 34.66
C CYS A 335 14.33 17.43 35.63
N SER A 336 15.31 16.67 36.09
CA SER A 336 15.12 15.58 37.05
C SER A 336 15.41 16.01 38.50
N TYR A 337 16.31 16.98 38.71
CA TYR A 337 16.68 17.52 40.01
C TYR A 337 15.57 18.41 40.60
N LEU A 338 15.10 19.41 39.87
CA LEU A 338 14.19 20.44 40.40
C LEU A 338 12.86 19.87 40.94
N PRO A 339 12.16 18.94 40.26
CA PRO A 339 10.90 18.41 40.78
C PRO A 339 11.04 17.70 42.13
N ARG A 340 12.16 16.99 42.36
CA ARG A 340 12.43 16.27 43.62
C ARG A 340 12.64 17.23 44.78
N TRP A 341 13.38 18.31 44.56
CA TRP A 341 13.73 19.27 45.61
C TRP A 341 12.63 20.29 45.85
N TRP A 342 11.81 20.60 44.84
CA TRP A 342 10.58 21.36 45.03
C TRP A 342 9.63 20.68 46.03
N GLU A 343 9.46 19.34 45.97
CA GLU A 343 8.65 18.59 46.95
C GLU A 343 9.17 18.71 48.40
N ARG A 344 10.45 19.07 48.58
CA ARG A 344 11.13 19.26 49.87
C ARG A 344 11.44 20.73 50.18
N GLY A 345 10.96 21.64 49.33
CA GLY A 345 11.21 23.07 49.40
C GLY A 345 10.22 23.83 50.27
N PRO A 346 10.39 25.16 50.39
CA PRO A 346 9.60 26.01 51.30
C PRO A 346 8.11 26.11 50.94
N GLU A 347 7.72 25.80 49.70
CA GLU A 347 6.33 25.86 49.22
C GLU A 347 5.52 24.56 49.49
N ALA A 348 6.18 23.46 49.89
CA ALA A 348 5.50 22.19 50.15
C ALA A 348 4.77 22.23 51.51
N PRO A 349 3.56 21.64 51.65
CA PRO A 349 2.85 21.63 52.92
C PRO A 349 3.68 20.90 53.98
N PRO A 350 3.95 21.51 55.15
CA PRO A 350 4.83 20.89 56.14
C PRO A 350 4.17 19.60 56.68
N PRO A 351 4.88 18.46 56.72
CA PRO A 351 4.50 17.39 57.64
C PRO A 351 4.58 17.99 59.05
N ALA A 352 3.55 17.78 59.87
CA ALA A 352 3.47 18.33 61.23
C ALA A 352 4.77 18.10 62.02
N LEU A 353 5.59 19.15 62.15
CA LEU A 353 6.87 19.11 62.86
C LEU A 353 6.70 19.76 64.24
N PRO A 354 7.21 19.16 65.33
CA PRO A 354 7.27 19.79 66.64
C PRO A 354 8.24 20.98 66.64
N ALA A 355 8.02 21.94 67.55
CA ALA A 355 8.79 23.17 67.65
C ALA A 355 10.30 22.88 67.84
N GLY A 356 11.14 23.35 66.90
CA GLY A 356 12.61 23.21 66.93
C GLY A 356 13.27 22.56 65.70
N ALA A 357 12.54 22.33 64.60
CA ALA A 357 13.08 21.72 63.39
C ALA A 357 14.09 22.64 62.63
N PRO A 358 15.14 22.08 62.00
CA PRO A 358 16.14 22.83 61.24
C PRO A 358 15.53 23.55 60.01
N PRO A 359 16.17 24.63 59.51
CA PRO A 359 15.72 25.35 58.31
C PRO A 359 15.64 24.42 57.07
N PRO A 360 14.83 24.77 56.05
CA PRO A 360 14.61 23.91 54.88
C PRO A 360 15.93 23.62 54.16
N CYS A 361 16.13 22.35 53.78
CA CYS A 361 17.35 21.87 53.16
C CYS A 361 17.54 22.25 51.67
N THR A 362 16.68 23.13 51.12
CA THR A 362 16.71 23.62 49.72
C THR A 362 15.91 24.93 49.57
N ALA A 363 16.29 25.78 48.62
CA ALA A 363 15.61 27.02 48.25
C ALA A 363 14.79 26.90 46.94
N VAL A 364 14.60 25.69 46.40
CA VAL A 364 13.89 25.47 45.13
C VAL A 364 12.39 25.80 45.23
N THR A 365 11.94 26.79 44.46
CA THR A 365 10.54 27.23 44.32
C THR A 365 9.91 26.84 42.97
N SER A 366 8.59 27.07 42.85
CA SER A 366 7.83 26.92 41.60
C SER A 366 8.32 27.83 40.45
N ASP A 367 8.94 28.98 40.76
CA ASP A 367 9.49 29.90 39.76
C ASP A 367 10.63 29.26 38.96
N HIS A 368 11.51 28.48 39.62
CA HIS A 368 12.61 27.78 38.92
C HIS A 368 12.09 26.75 37.92
N LEU A 369 11.03 26.01 38.27
CA LEU A 369 10.40 25.03 37.37
C LEU A 369 9.78 25.70 36.14
N ASN A 370 9.07 26.80 36.34
CA ASN A 370 8.41 27.54 35.25
C ASN A 370 9.40 28.28 34.35
N SER A 371 10.44 28.88 34.93
CA SER A 371 11.54 29.50 34.18
C SER A 371 12.27 28.49 33.31
N LEU A 372 12.61 27.31 33.85
CA LEU A 372 13.24 26.24 33.08
C LEU A 372 12.34 25.73 31.94
N LEU A 373 11.05 25.49 32.21
CA LEU A 373 10.11 25.05 31.17
C LEU A 373 9.94 26.11 30.07
N GLY A 374 9.85 27.39 30.44
CA GLY A 374 9.81 28.50 29.49
C GLY A 374 11.06 28.57 28.61
N ASN A 375 12.24 28.36 29.19
CA ASN A 375 13.51 28.31 28.45
C ASN A 375 13.55 27.09 27.49
N ILE A 376 13.08 25.92 27.93
CA ILE A 376 12.99 24.72 27.07
C ILE A 376 12.06 24.96 25.88
N LEU A 377 10.89 25.57 26.11
CA LEU A 377 9.95 25.89 25.02
C LEU A 377 10.55 26.92 24.05
N ARG A 378 11.27 27.94 24.53
CA ARG A 378 12.00 28.88 23.68
C ARG A 378 13.08 28.19 22.84
N ILE A 379 13.84 27.26 23.43
CA ILE A 379 14.85 26.46 22.71
C ILE A 379 14.18 25.62 21.61
N ILE A 380 13.03 25.01 21.88
CA ILE A 380 12.25 24.27 20.87
C ILE A 380 11.82 25.22 19.74
N VAL A 381 11.24 26.38 20.08
CA VAL A 381 10.78 27.40 19.11
C VAL A 381 11.90 27.87 18.19
N ASN A 382 13.10 28.10 18.74
CA ASN A 382 14.25 28.61 17.98
C ASN A 382 14.81 27.57 16.99
N ASN A 383 14.53 26.28 17.18
CA ASN A 383 15.07 25.19 16.35
C ASN A 383 14.02 24.50 15.47
N LEU A 384 12.77 24.98 15.43
CA LEU A 384 11.73 24.50 14.51
C LEU A 384 12.20 24.72 13.06
N GLY A 385 12.06 23.70 12.19
CA GLY A 385 12.49 23.83 10.79
C GLY A 385 13.90 23.34 10.47
N ILE A 386 14.76 23.11 11.47
CA ILE A 386 16.18 22.82 11.20
C ILE A 386 16.41 21.30 11.10
N ASP A 387 16.90 20.79 9.96
CA ASP A 387 17.06 19.35 9.72
C ASP A 387 17.97 18.63 10.72
N GLU A 388 19.06 19.27 11.14
CA GLU A 388 20.07 18.71 12.05
C GLU A 388 19.58 18.54 13.50
N ALA A 389 18.39 19.04 13.85
CA ALA A 389 17.86 19.06 15.21
C ALA A 389 17.18 17.76 15.69
N SER A 390 17.72 16.59 15.31
CA SER A 390 17.16 15.27 15.69
C SER A 390 17.11 15.00 17.22
N TRP A 391 17.85 15.77 18.01
CA TRP A 391 17.91 15.71 19.47
C TRP A 391 16.63 16.23 20.16
N MET A 392 15.83 17.08 19.50
CA MET A 392 14.64 17.73 20.08
C MET A 392 13.60 16.75 20.63
N LYS A 393 13.45 15.58 19.99
CA LYS A 393 12.52 14.53 20.45
C LYS A 393 12.79 14.06 21.88
N ARG A 394 14.03 14.19 22.37
CA ARG A 394 14.42 13.79 23.74
C ARG A 394 14.07 14.86 24.78
N LEU A 395 14.05 16.14 24.41
CA LEU A 395 13.68 17.23 25.31
C LEU A 395 12.29 17.04 25.90
N ALA A 396 11.34 16.60 25.06
CA ALA A 396 9.97 16.34 25.47
C ALA A 396 9.88 15.32 26.61
N VAL A 397 10.73 14.28 26.55
CA VAL A 397 10.79 13.22 27.56
C VAL A 397 11.39 13.74 28.87
N PHE A 398 12.46 14.55 28.79
CA PHE A 398 13.11 15.10 29.97
C PHE A 398 12.27 16.15 30.67
N ALA A 399 11.57 17.02 29.93
CA ALA A 399 10.78 18.11 30.50
C ALA A 399 9.43 17.67 31.08
N GLN A 400 8.96 16.45 30.74
CA GLN A 400 7.66 15.93 31.16
C GLN A 400 7.37 16.01 32.67
N PRO A 401 8.33 15.72 33.60
CA PRO A 401 8.09 15.84 35.04
C PRO A 401 7.75 17.26 35.49
N ILE A 402 8.29 18.27 34.81
CA ILE A 402 8.12 19.70 35.15
C ILE A 402 6.77 20.24 34.66
N VAL A 403 6.28 19.76 33.51
CA VAL A 403 5.02 20.22 32.90
C VAL A 403 3.81 20.06 33.84
N SER A 404 3.84 19.07 34.74
CA SER A 404 2.78 18.84 35.72
C SER A 404 2.49 20.04 36.64
N ARG A 405 3.44 20.98 36.75
CA ARG A 405 3.40 22.15 37.63
C ARG A 405 3.52 23.49 36.86
N ALA A 406 3.27 23.46 35.56
CA ALA A 406 3.33 24.63 34.69
C ALA A 406 2.24 25.66 35.02
N ARG A 407 2.60 26.96 35.09
CA ARG A 407 1.66 28.06 35.30
C ARG A 407 0.84 28.36 34.04
N PRO A 408 -0.42 28.84 34.18
CA PRO A 408 -1.30 29.19 33.05
C PRO A 408 -0.72 30.21 32.05
N GLU A 409 0.16 31.10 32.51
CA GLU A 409 0.80 32.17 31.72
C GLU A 409 1.65 31.63 30.54
N LEU A 410 2.15 30.40 30.63
CA LEU A 410 2.93 29.74 29.58
C LEU A 410 2.10 29.42 28.33
N LEU A 411 0.76 29.39 28.44
CA LEU A 411 -0.14 29.19 27.30
C LEU A 411 0.00 30.33 26.28
N GLN A 412 -0.12 31.57 26.74
CA GLN A 412 -0.07 32.75 25.89
C GLN A 412 1.36 33.07 25.44
N SER A 413 2.33 32.94 26.35
CA SER A 413 3.70 33.36 26.08
C SER A 413 4.51 32.37 25.25
N HIS A 414 4.25 31.05 25.34
CA HIS A 414 5.07 30.04 24.66
C HIS A 414 4.26 29.08 23.78
N PHE A 415 3.21 28.41 24.30
CA PHE A 415 2.52 27.36 23.55
C PHE A 415 1.79 27.87 22.30
N ILE A 416 1.03 28.96 22.41
CA ILE A 416 0.29 29.55 21.27
C ILE A 416 1.23 29.99 20.15
N PRO A 417 2.29 30.80 20.41
CA PRO A 417 3.25 31.17 19.37
C PRO A 417 3.93 29.97 18.69
N THR A 418 4.24 28.92 19.46
CA THR A 418 4.90 27.71 18.94
C THR A 418 3.98 26.95 17.99
N ILE A 419 2.75 26.68 18.41
CA ILE A 419 1.75 25.99 17.59
C ILE A 419 1.39 26.81 16.35
N GLY A 420 1.31 28.15 16.46
CA GLY A 420 1.08 29.02 15.32
C GLY A 420 2.16 28.91 14.23
N ARG A 421 3.44 28.77 14.61
CA ARG A 421 4.53 28.50 13.64
C ARG A 421 4.40 27.13 12.99
N LEU A 422 4.12 26.09 13.77
CA LEU A 422 3.92 24.71 13.26
C LEU A 422 2.73 24.62 12.29
N ARG A 423 1.63 25.31 12.62
CA ARG A 423 0.43 25.40 11.76
C ARG A 423 0.74 26.01 10.41
N LYS A 424 1.44 27.16 10.38
CA LYS A 424 1.85 27.82 9.13
C LYS A 424 2.75 26.92 8.28
N ARG A 425 3.69 26.20 8.92
CA ARG A 425 4.56 25.25 8.21
C ARG A 425 3.79 24.06 7.68
N ALA A 426 2.90 23.45 8.47
CA ALA A 426 2.06 22.34 8.03
C ALA A 426 1.21 22.73 6.80
N GLY A 427 0.60 23.92 6.83
CA GLY A 427 -0.16 24.43 5.68
C GLY A 427 0.72 24.64 4.43
N LYS A 428 1.93 25.16 4.59
CA LYS A 428 2.89 25.33 3.49
C LYS A 428 3.24 23.99 2.83
N VAL A 429 3.66 22.99 3.61
CA VAL A 429 4.09 21.67 3.08
C VAL A 429 2.94 20.93 2.40
N VAL A 430 1.72 21.01 2.92
CA VAL A 430 0.54 20.42 2.28
C VAL A 430 0.18 21.15 0.98
N SER A 431 0.32 22.47 0.92
CA SER A 431 0.12 23.22 -0.32
C SER A 431 1.14 22.84 -1.40
N GLU A 432 2.40 22.61 -1.02
CA GLU A 432 3.45 22.13 -1.93
C GLU A 432 3.16 20.70 -2.44
N GLU A 433 2.64 19.83 -1.57
CA GLU A 433 2.16 18.49 -1.97
C GLU A 433 1.00 18.56 -2.98
N GLU A 434 0.02 19.44 -2.75
CA GLU A 434 -1.13 19.63 -3.66
C GLU A 434 -0.69 20.19 -5.01
N GLN A 435 0.27 21.12 -5.02
CA GLN A 435 0.84 21.67 -6.24
C GLN A 435 1.57 20.59 -7.07
N LEU A 436 2.45 19.80 -6.44
CA LEU A 436 3.15 18.70 -7.12
C LEU A 436 2.19 17.65 -7.68
N ARG A 437 1.05 17.42 -7.02
CA ARG A 437 0.01 16.49 -7.51
C ARG A 437 -0.65 16.98 -8.80
N LEU A 438 -0.66 18.29 -9.06
CA LEU A 438 -1.25 18.90 -10.25
C LEU A 438 -0.26 18.98 -11.43
N GLU A 439 1.05 18.90 -11.16
CA GLU A 439 2.11 18.96 -12.17
C GLU A 439 2.43 17.56 -12.74
N ALA A 440 2.58 17.44 -14.08
CA ALA A 440 2.71 16.14 -14.75
C ALA A 440 4.16 15.73 -15.08
N LYS A 441 4.57 14.58 -14.54
CA LYS A 441 5.38 13.48 -15.14
C LYS A 441 6.91 13.55 -15.35
N ALA A 442 7.67 14.57 -14.95
CA ALA A 442 9.14 14.41 -14.90
C ALA A 442 9.85 15.07 -13.70
N GLU A 443 9.53 16.33 -13.38
CA GLU A 443 10.10 17.04 -12.22
C GLU A 443 9.45 16.63 -10.87
N ALA A 444 8.34 15.90 -10.93
CA ALA A 444 7.57 15.48 -9.75
C ALA A 444 8.36 14.56 -8.80
N GLN A 445 9.33 13.77 -9.28
CA GLN A 445 10.01 12.79 -8.41
C GLN A 445 11.01 13.43 -7.44
N GLU A 446 11.71 14.48 -7.87
CA GLU A 446 12.62 15.25 -7.00
C GLU A 446 11.82 16.13 -6.03
N GLY A 447 10.73 16.75 -6.52
CA GLY A 447 9.77 17.47 -5.68
C GLY A 447 9.12 16.58 -4.61
N GLU A 448 8.73 15.34 -4.95
CA GLU A 448 8.14 14.38 -4.00
C GLU A 448 9.11 13.99 -2.88
N LEU A 449 10.42 13.87 -3.18
CA LEU A 449 11.44 13.60 -2.18
C LEU A 449 11.60 14.78 -1.21
N LEU A 450 11.65 16.01 -1.73
CA LEU A 450 11.75 17.23 -0.93
C LEU A 450 10.55 17.40 0.00
N VAL A 451 9.32 17.23 -0.52
CA VAL A 451 8.09 17.31 0.29
C VAL A 451 8.07 16.24 1.37
N ARG A 452 8.55 15.02 1.08
CA ARG A 452 8.65 13.96 2.09
C ARG A 452 9.63 14.32 3.20
N ASP A 453 10.78 14.89 2.86
CA ASP A 453 11.79 15.30 3.84
C ASP A 453 11.25 16.44 4.72
N GLU A 454 10.56 17.43 4.15
CA GLU A 454 9.86 18.48 4.89
C GLU A 454 8.79 17.92 5.85
N PHE A 455 8.00 16.92 5.42
CA PHE A 455 7.06 16.22 6.31
C PHE A 455 7.78 15.49 7.45
N SER A 456 8.96 14.92 7.22
CA SER A 456 9.74 14.23 8.26
C SER A 456 10.19 15.20 9.35
N VAL A 457 10.66 16.38 8.96
CA VAL A 457 11.05 17.45 9.89
C VAL A 457 9.82 18.00 10.62
N LEU A 458 8.69 18.19 9.92
CA LEU A 458 7.43 18.61 10.53
C LEU A 458 6.94 17.60 11.57
N CYS A 459 6.96 16.30 11.27
CA CYS A 459 6.59 15.24 12.21
C CYS A 459 7.49 15.26 13.46
N ARG A 460 8.81 15.43 13.29
CA ARG A 460 9.73 15.57 14.41
C ARG A 460 9.37 16.76 15.31
N ASP A 461 9.12 17.92 14.71
CA ASP A 461 8.83 19.14 15.45
C ASP A 461 7.50 19.05 16.22
N LEU A 462 6.48 18.44 15.60
CA LEU A 462 5.22 18.12 16.26
C LEU A 462 5.42 17.14 17.43
N TYR A 463 6.22 16.09 17.24
CA TYR A 463 6.51 15.10 18.29
C TYR A 463 7.44 15.62 19.39
N ALA A 464 8.16 16.72 19.19
CA ALA A 464 8.89 17.42 20.24
C ALA A 464 7.96 18.25 21.14
N LEU A 465 6.87 18.79 20.60
CA LEU A 465 5.95 19.66 21.33
C LEU A 465 4.72 18.94 21.90
N TYR A 466 4.10 18.05 21.13
CA TYR A 466 2.80 17.43 21.47
C TYR A 466 2.82 16.65 22.78
N PRO A 467 3.89 15.92 23.16
CA PRO A 467 3.96 15.29 24.49
C PRO A 467 3.86 16.29 25.64
N LEU A 468 4.47 17.47 25.51
CA LEU A 468 4.41 18.55 26.50
C LEU A 468 3.02 19.19 26.51
N LEU A 469 2.47 19.45 25.33
CA LEU A 469 1.14 20.04 25.18
C LEU A 469 0.04 19.13 25.75
N ILE A 470 0.07 17.83 25.46
CA ILE A 470 -0.90 16.86 25.98
C ILE A 470 -0.96 16.90 27.52
N ARG A 471 0.20 16.93 28.18
CA ARG A 471 0.28 16.98 29.64
C ARG A 471 -0.18 18.32 30.19
N TYR A 472 0.16 19.42 29.52
CA TYR A 472 -0.30 20.75 29.90
C TYR A 472 -1.83 20.88 29.81
N VAL A 473 -2.42 20.38 28.72
CA VAL A 473 -3.87 20.36 28.50
C VAL A 473 -4.55 19.51 29.57
N ASP A 474 -4.05 18.30 29.86
CA ASP A 474 -4.65 17.42 30.87
C ASP A 474 -4.74 18.07 32.26
N ASN A 475 -3.76 18.89 32.64
CA ASN A 475 -3.76 19.57 33.95
C ASN A 475 -4.77 20.72 34.02
N ASN A 476 -4.93 21.48 32.94
CA ASN A 476 -5.75 22.69 32.92
C ASN A 476 -7.18 22.46 32.38
N ARG A 477 -7.43 21.30 31.75
CA ARG A 477 -8.71 20.99 31.10
C ARG A 477 -9.91 21.08 32.02
N ALA A 478 -9.80 20.62 33.27
CA ALA A 478 -10.90 20.70 34.21
C ALA A 478 -11.30 22.17 34.48
N GLN A 479 -10.32 23.05 34.60
CA GLN A 479 -10.52 24.49 34.78
C GLN A 479 -11.09 25.15 33.52
N TRP A 480 -10.57 24.82 32.33
CA TRP A 480 -11.07 25.39 31.06
C TRP A 480 -12.50 24.95 30.69
N LEU A 481 -12.97 23.82 31.24
CA LEU A 481 -14.35 23.37 31.07
C LEU A 481 -15.32 24.07 32.04
N THR A 482 -14.84 24.49 33.21
CA THR A 482 -15.64 25.24 34.18
C THR A 482 -15.64 26.75 33.90
N GLU A 483 -14.52 27.28 33.43
CA GLU A 483 -14.31 28.69 33.10
C GLU A 483 -13.77 28.79 31.66
N PRO A 484 -14.54 29.34 30.70
CA PRO A 484 -14.10 29.46 29.32
C PRO A 484 -12.89 30.39 29.21
N ASN A 485 -11.86 29.92 28.50
CA ASN A 485 -10.60 30.64 28.32
C ASN A 485 -10.37 30.89 26.82
N PRO A 486 -10.35 32.16 26.33
CA PRO A 486 -10.15 32.49 24.92
C PRO A 486 -8.85 31.93 24.32
N SER A 487 -7.78 31.86 25.12
CA SER A 487 -6.49 31.30 24.69
C SER A 487 -6.55 29.77 24.49
N ALA A 488 -7.41 29.07 25.24
CA ALA A 488 -7.63 27.64 25.04
C ALA A 488 -8.44 27.34 23.77
N GLU A 489 -9.39 28.22 23.42
CA GLU A 489 -10.13 28.13 22.15
C GLU A 489 -9.22 28.36 20.94
N GLU A 490 -8.35 29.39 21.00
CA GLU A 490 -7.39 29.66 19.93
C GLU A 490 -6.43 28.47 19.72
N LEU A 491 -5.98 27.86 20.82
CA LEU A 491 -5.18 26.63 20.77
C LEU A 491 -5.95 25.48 20.09
N PHE A 492 -7.24 25.29 20.39
CA PHE A 492 -8.07 24.28 19.73
C PHE A 492 -8.15 24.52 18.21
N ARG A 493 -8.40 25.76 17.77
CA ARG A 493 -8.47 26.10 16.34
C ARG A 493 -7.19 25.71 15.60
N MET A 494 -6.03 26.10 16.13
CA MET A 494 -4.75 25.80 15.47
C MET A 494 -4.42 24.29 15.45
N VAL A 495 -4.72 23.55 16.53
CA VAL A 495 -4.55 22.09 16.57
C VAL A 495 -5.53 21.39 15.62
N GLY A 496 -6.76 21.91 15.50
CA GLY A 496 -7.77 21.46 14.56
C GLY A 496 -7.31 21.59 13.11
N GLU A 497 -6.76 22.74 12.72
CA GLU A 497 -6.21 22.96 11.37
C GLU A 497 -5.08 21.97 11.04
N ILE A 498 -4.11 21.77 11.95
CA ILE A 498 -3.01 20.80 11.75
C ILE A 498 -3.55 19.38 11.59
N PHE A 499 -4.58 19.01 12.36
CA PHE A 499 -5.24 17.72 12.23
C PHE A 499 -5.94 17.57 10.87
N ILE A 500 -6.61 18.62 10.37
CA ILE A 500 -7.27 18.58 9.05
C ILE A 500 -6.22 18.40 7.94
N TYR A 501 -5.12 19.14 7.99
CA TYR A 501 -3.98 18.95 7.06
C TYR A 501 -3.46 17.51 7.08
N TRP A 502 -3.25 16.96 8.28
CA TRP A 502 -2.86 15.57 8.45
C TRP A 502 -3.92 14.57 7.95
N SER A 503 -5.21 14.86 8.15
CA SER A 503 -6.30 13.98 7.72
C SER A 503 -6.43 13.96 6.19
N LYS A 504 -6.26 15.11 5.52
CA LYS A 504 -6.31 15.25 4.06
C LYS A 504 -5.06 14.66 3.38
N SER A 505 -3.85 14.92 3.90
CA SER A 505 -2.59 14.44 3.30
C SER A 505 -2.30 12.97 3.62
N HIS A 506 -2.14 12.14 2.59
CA HIS A 506 -1.71 10.76 2.77
C HIS A 506 -0.22 10.65 3.12
N ASN A 507 0.63 11.51 2.54
CA ASN A 507 2.07 11.50 2.80
C ASN A 507 2.38 11.91 4.24
N PHE A 508 1.65 12.89 4.78
CA PHE A 508 1.81 13.30 6.17
C PHE A 508 1.47 12.16 7.16
N LYS A 509 0.35 11.45 6.96
CA LYS A 509 -0.01 10.27 7.75
C LYS A 509 1.05 9.16 7.69
N ARG A 510 1.59 8.92 6.50
CA ARG A 510 2.63 7.91 6.27
C ARG A 510 3.94 8.29 6.93
N GLU A 511 4.34 9.55 6.85
CA GLU A 511 5.60 10.01 7.43
C GLU A 511 5.54 10.07 8.95
N GLU A 512 4.38 10.42 9.53
CA GLU A 512 4.16 10.25 10.97
C GLU A 512 4.35 8.79 11.40
N GLN A 513 3.75 7.85 10.66
CA GLN A 513 3.91 6.42 10.92
C GLN A 513 5.37 6.00 10.83
N ASN A 514 6.09 6.44 9.80
CA ASN A 514 7.51 6.17 9.64
C ASN A 514 8.31 6.70 10.83
N PHE A 515 8.06 7.94 11.23
CA PHE A 515 8.73 8.59 12.34
C PHE A 515 8.53 7.83 13.66
N VAL A 516 7.29 7.43 13.97
CA VAL A 516 6.96 6.64 15.18
C VAL A 516 7.65 5.27 15.16
N VAL A 517 7.64 4.59 14.02
CA VAL A 517 8.21 3.24 13.87
C VAL A 517 9.74 3.26 13.90
N GLN A 518 10.38 4.24 13.24
CA GLN A 518 11.85 4.38 13.21
C GLN A 518 12.42 4.75 14.59
N ASN A 519 11.71 5.61 15.33
CA ASN A 519 12.14 6.07 16.65
C ASN A 519 11.61 5.22 17.81
N GLU A 520 10.90 4.13 17.52
CA GLU A 520 10.30 3.21 18.49
C GLU A 520 9.44 3.89 19.58
N ILE A 521 8.73 4.96 19.20
CA ILE A 521 7.95 5.78 20.14
C ILE A 521 6.70 5.01 20.58
N ASN A 522 6.52 4.88 21.90
CA ASN A 522 5.30 4.31 22.46
C ASN A 522 4.26 5.40 22.73
N ASN A 523 3.41 5.72 21.75
CA ASN A 523 2.42 6.79 21.90
C ASN A 523 1.51 6.58 23.13
N MET A 524 1.20 5.33 23.49
CA MET A 524 0.36 5.03 24.65
C MET A 524 0.96 5.48 25.99
N SER A 525 2.30 5.50 26.14
CA SER A 525 2.92 5.97 27.39
C SER A 525 2.70 7.46 27.64
N PHE A 526 2.45 8.24 26.59
CA PHE A 526 2.13 9.66 26.73
C PHE A 526 0.65 9.89 27.07
N LEU A 527 -0.25 8.99 26.67
CA LEU A 527 -1.70 9.14 26.80
C LEU A 527 -2.28 8.67 28.14
N THR A 528 -1.66 7.70 28.79
CA THR A 528 -2.10 7.23 30.12
C THR A 528 -1.63 8.21 31.21
N ALA A 529 -2.60 8.88 31.85
CA ALA A 529 -2.37 9.80 32.97
C ALA A 529 -2.03 9.04 34.26
N ASP A 530 -0.81 8.51 34.37
CA ASP A 530 -0.28 8.01 35.65
C ASP A 530 0.45 9.14 36.38
N ASN A 531 -0.24 9.79 37.33
CA ASN A 531 0.21 10.96 38.12
C ASN A 531 1.31 10.67 39.18
N LYS A 532 2.02 9.55 39.08
CA LYS A 532 3.25 9.26 39.83
C LYS A 532 4.12 8.39 38.95
N SER A 533 5.14 8.99 38.31
CA SER A 533 6.38 8.38 37.77
C SER A 533 6.44 6.85 37.55
N LYS A 534 5.37 6.21 37.08
CA LYS A 534 5.32 4.79 36.68
C LYS A 534 5.70 4.71 35.20
N MET A 535 6.89 5.21 34.87
CA MET A 535 7.52 4.99 33.56
C MET A 535 8.15 3.59 33.43
N ALA A 536 7.54 2.59 34.07
CA ALA A 536 7.92 1.19 33.94
C ALA A 536 6.71 0.27 34.18
N LYS A 537 5.68 0.41 33.36
CA LYS A 537 4.87 -0.75 32.96
C LYS A 537 5.31 -1.18 31.57
N SER A 538 6.49 -1.79 31.48
CA SER A 538 6.82 -2.76 30.42
C SER A 538 6.61 -4.20 30.91
N GLY A 539 5.67 -4.42 31.85
CA GLY A 539 5.57 -5.70 32.57
C GLY A 539 4.16 -6.17 32.89
N GLY A 540 3.15 -5.74 32.12
CA GLY A 540 1.76 -6.15 32.38
C GLY A 540 0.91 -6.54 31.17
N SER A 541 1.40 -6.34 29.94
CA SER A 541 0.65 -6.66 28.71
C SER A 541 1.55 -7.17 27.57
N ASP A 542 2.70 -7.78 27.91
CA ASP A 542 3.60 -8.40 26.93
C ASP A 542 3.36 -9.91 26.73
N GLN A 543 2.37 -10.51 27.41
CA GLN A 543 2.07 -11.94 27.23
C GLN A 543 1.45 -12.31 25.88
N GLU A 544 1.01 -11.35 25.05
CA GLU A 544 0.59 -11.62 23.67
C GLU A 544 1.66 -11.27 22.61
N ARG A 545 2.83 -10.74 22.99
CA ARG A 545 3.74 -10.02 22.08
C ARG A 545 5.03 -10.74 21.68
N THR A 546 5.08 -12.07 21.79
CA THR A 546 6.20 -12.89 21.26
C THR A 546 5.90 -13.58 19.91
N LYS A 547 4.83 -13.19 19.22
CA LYS A 547 4.86 -13.19 17.75
C LYS A 547 5.55 -11.90 17.36
N LYS A 548 6.65 -11.94 16.58
CA LYS A 548 7.29 -10.76 15.98
C LYS A 548 6.21 -9.74 15.61
N LYS A 549 6.03 -8.69 16.42
CA LYS A 549 5.06 -7.64 16.11
C LYS A 549 5.47 -7.09 14.77
N ARG A 550 4.63 -7.31 13.76
CA ARG A 550 4.83 -6.69 12.45
C ARG A 550 4.92 -5.18 12.70
N ARG A 551 5.74 -4.47 11.90
CA ARG A 551 5.89 -3.00 11.98
C ARG A 551 4.55 -2.24 12.15
N GLY A 552 3.43 -2.80 11.67
CA GLY A 552 2.08 -2.26 11.80
C GLY A 552 1.44 -2.23 13.20
N ASP A 553 1.96 -2.92 14.23
CA ASP A 553 1.31 -2.99 15.57
C ASP A 553 1.78 -1.90 16.58
N ARG A 554 2.66 -0.97 16.17
CA ARG A 554 3.09 0.16 17.05
C ARG A 554 2.49 1.50 16.67
N TYR A 555 1.80 1.58 15.54
CA TYR A 555 1.13 2.77 15.08
C TYR A 555 -0.27 2.40 14.59
N SER A 556 -1.27 2.96 15.25
CA SER A 556 -2.64 3.08 14.75
C SER A 556 -2.96 4.57 14.62
N VAL A 557 -3.77 4.91 13.61
CA VAL A 557 -4.36 6.25 13.46
C VAL A 557 -5.00 6.71 14.79
N GLN A 558 -5.60 5.80 15.55
CA GLN A 558 -6.22 6.10 16.86
C GLN A 558 -5.21 6.41 17.97
N THR A 559 -3.96 5.97 17.82
CA THR A 559 -2.86 6.18 18.77
C THR A 559 -1.93 7.32 18.35
N SER A 560 -2.18 8.01 17.24
CA SER A 560 -1.43 9.19 16.82
C SER A 560 -1.48 10.27 17.90
N LEU A 561 -0.35 10.92 18.19
CA LEU A 561 -0.32 12.06 19.12
C LEU A 561 -1.09 13.26 18.58
N ILE A 562 -1.20 13.40 17.25
CA ILE A 562 -1.98 14.47 16.61
C ILE A 562 -3.47 14.27 16.91
N VAL A 563 -3.96 13.05 16.66
CA VAL A 563 -5.34 12.67 16.97
C VAL A 563 -5.62 12.76 18.48
N ALA A 564 -4.68 12.31 19.31
CA ALA A 564 -4.88 12.31 20.75
C ALA A 564 -4.89 13.72 21.37
N THR A 565 -4.05 14.63 20.88
CA THR A 565 -4.06 16.04 21.30
C THR A 565 -5.39 16.69 20.94
N LEU A 566 -5.87 16.47 19.71
CA LEU A 566 -7.18 16.96 19.27
C LEU A 566 -8.32 16.42 20.14
N LYS A 567 -8.36 15.11 20.39
CA LYS A 567 -9.39 14.48 21.23
C LYS A 567 -9.42 15.02 22.66
N LYS A 568 -8.26 15.35 23.21
CA LYS A 568 -8.16 15.95 24.55
C LYS A 568 -8.69 17.40 24.56
N MET A 569 -8.47 18.14 23.48
CA MET A 569 -8.97 19.50 23.31
C MET A 569 -10.44 19.56 22.82
N LEU A 570 -10.98 18.47 22.28
CA LEU A 570 -12.30 18.47 21.63
C LEU A 570 -13.44 18.99 22.52
N PRO A 571 -13.53 18.66 23.82
CA PRO A 571 -14.59 19.24 24.66
C PRO A 571 -14.49 20.76 24.86
N ILE A 572 -13.29 21.34 24.75
CA ILE A 572 -13.11 22.79 24.76
C ILE A 572 -13.66 23.37 23.45
N GLY A 573 -13.39 22.73 22.31
CA GLY A 573 -13.96 23.12 21.02
C GLY A 573 -15.48 22.99 20.95
N LEU A 574 -16.06 21.96 21.59
CA LEU A 574 -17.51 21.79 21.68
C LEU A 574 -18.17 22.84 22.58
N ASN A 575 -17.48 23.33 23.63
CA ASN A 575 -17.95 24.43 24.46
C ASN A 575 -17.99 25.79 23.73
N MET A 576 -17.33 25.92 22.56
CA MET A 576 -17.42 27.13 21.71
C MET A 576 -18.77 27.25 20.99
N CYS A 577 -19.51 26.15 20.84
CA CYS A 577 -20.78 26.09 20.15
C CYS A 577 -21.93 25.93 21.16
N ALA A 578 -23.06 26.59 20.89
CA ALA A 578 -24.25 26.42 21.70
C ALA A 578 -24.92 25.06 21.40
N PRO A 579 -25.72 24.51 22.33
CA PRO A 579 -26.53 23.32 22.06
C PRO A 579 -27.47 23.47 20.86
N THR A 580 -27.86 24.70 20.51
CA THR A 580 -28.66 25.07 19.32
C THR A 580 -27.91 24.92 18.00
N ASP A 581 -26.58 24.79 18.02
CA ASP A 581 -25.73 24.73 16.82
C ASP A 581 -25.52 23.29 16.32
N GLN A 582 -25.97 22.29 17.07
CA GLN A 582 -25.80 20.86 16.75
C GLN A 582 -26.44 20.46 15.41
N ASP A 583 -27.57 21.06 15.07
CA ASP A 583 -28.25 20.81 13.79
C ASP A 583 -27.43 21.38 12.62
N LEU A 584 -26.88 22.59 12.78
CA LEU A 584 -25.98 23.20 11.78
C LEU A 584 -24.69 22.41 11.61
N ILE A 585 -24.10 21.89 12.70
CA ILE A 585 -22.93 21.02 12.66
C ILE A 585 -23.24 19.74 11.87
N THR A 586 -24.41 19.13 12.08
CA THR A 586 -24.82 17.90 11.38
C THR A 586 -25.02 18.16 9.88
N LEU A 587 -25.62 19.31 9.53
CA LEU A 587 -25.77 19.74 8.14
C LEU A 587 -24.41 19.96 7.46
N ALA A 588 -23.49 20.70 8.10
CA ALA A 588 -22.15 20.93 7.57
C ALA A 588 -21.37 19.61 7.36
N LYS A 589 -21.45 18.67 8.32
CA LYS A 589 -20.85 17.33 8.17
C LYS A 589 -21.41 16.57 6.97
N THR A 590 -22.70 16.71 6.68
CA THR A 590 -23.34 16.09 5.51
C THR A 590 -22.82 16.69 4.20
N ARG A 591 -22.63 18.01 4.15
CA ARG A 591 -22.03 18.70 2.99
C ARG A 591 -20.57 18.27 2.78
N TYR A 592 -19.79 18.17 3.85
CA TYR A 592 -18.43 17.63 3.78
C TYR A 592 -18.39 16.17 3.29
N ALA A 593 -19.39 15.35 3.63
CA ALA A 593 -19.54 13.98 3.11
C ALA A 593 -19.81 13.94 1.59
N LEU A 594 -20.44 14.98 1.04
CA LEU A 594 -20.66 15.17 -0.40
C LEU A 594 -19.43 15.72 -1.14
N LYS A 595 -18.32 16.00 -0.42
CA LYS A 595 -17.05 16.56 -0.93
C LYS A 595 -17.16 18.01 -1.41
N ASP A 596 -18.05 18.78 -0.82
CA ASP A 596 -18.11 20.23 -1.05
C ASP A 596 -16.86 20.95 -0.51
N THR A 597 -16.55 22.11 -1.09
CA THR A 597 -15.45 22.99 -0.67
C THR A 597 -15.79 23.76 0.62
N ASP A 598 -14.76 24.25 1.32
CA ASP A 598 -14.96 25.03 2.55
C ASP A 598 -15.79 26.32 2.30
N GLU A 599 -15.72 26.90 1.10
CA GLU A 599 -16.55 28.06 0.73
C GLU A 599 -18.02 27.69 0.53
N GLU A 600 -18.29 26.58 -0.16
CA GLU A 600 -19.66 26.07 -0.37
C GLU A 600 -20.34 25.69 0.94
N VAL A 601 -19.60 25.09 1.88
CA VAL A 601 -20.14 24.77 3.22
C VAL A 601 -20.45 26.05 3.99
N ARG A 602 -19.62 27.09 3.88
CA ARG A 602 -19.83 28.38 4.56
C ARG A 602 -21.06 29.11 4.00
N GLU A 603 -21.22 29.15 2.68
CA GLU A 603 -22.39 29.74 2.03
C GLU A 603 -23.67 28.98 2.41
N PHE A 604 -23.61 27.64 2.45
CA PHE A 604 -24.73 26.81 2.86
C PHE A 604 -25.13 27.06 4.33
N LEU A 605 -24.15 27.22 5.23
CA LEU A 605 -24.39 27.55 6.63
C LEU A 605 -25.01 28.95 6.80
N ASN A 606 -24.52 29.95 6.07
CA ASN A 606 -25.09 31.30 6.06
C ASN A 606 -26.57 31.28 5.65
N ASN A 607 -26.93 30.50 4.64
CA ASN A 607 -28.31 30.38 4.17
C ASN A 607 -29.24 29.65 5.18
N ASN A 608 -28.68 28.84 6.08
CA ASN A 608 -29.43 27.99 7.01
C ASN A 608 -29.37 28.44 8.49
N LEU A 609 -28.76 29.60 8.78
CA LEU A 609 -28.67 30.20 10.13
C LEU A 609 -30.03 30.28 10.87
N HIS A 610 -31.12 30.48 10.12
CA HIS A 610 -32.50 30.56 10.65
C HIS A 610 -32.96 29.31 11.42
N LEU A 611 -32.27 28.17 11.29
CA LEU A 611 -32.60 26.92 11.97
C LEU A 611 -32.25 26.92 13.47
N GLN A 612 -31.33 27.79 13.93
CA GLN A 612 -30.97 27.92 15.35
C GLN A 612 -32.18 28.28 16.24
N GLY A 613 -33.09 29.12 15.73
CA GLY A 613 -34.25 29.64 16.49
C GLY A 613 -35.43 28.66 16.63
N LYS A 614 -35.47 27.56 15.87
CA LYS A 614 -36.59 26.59 15.94
C LYS A 614 -36.50 25.63 17.12
N VAL A 615 -35.35 25.56 17.80
CA VAL A 615 -35.04 24.54 18.83
C VAL A 615 -35.43 24.98 20.25
N GLU A 616 -35.73 26.28 20.47
CA GLU A 616 -36.16 26.82 21.77
C GLU A 616 -37.47 26.18 22.31
N GLY A 617 -38.27 25.54 21.43
CA GLY A 617 -39.53 24.88 21.80
C GLY A 617 -39.42 23.42 22.25
N SER A 618 -38.23 22.81 22.23
CA SER A 618 -38.07 21.37 22.52
C SER A 618 -37.92 21.07 24.04
N PRO A 619 -38.79 20.23 24.65
CA PRO A 619 -38.70 19.86 26.07
C PRO A 619 -37.39 19.17 26.47
N SER A 620 -36.70 18.51 25.52
CA SER A 620 -35.49 17.74 25.76
C SER A 620 -34.21 18.57 25.80
N LEU A 621 -34.21 19.82 25.30
CA LEU A 621 -33.06 20.73 25.39
C LEU A 621 -33.17 21.72 26.56
N ARG A 622 -34.34 21.86 27.19
CA ARG A 622 -34.58 22.87 28.24
C ARG A 622 -33.68 22.70 29.47
N TRP A 623 -33.36 21.46 29.85
CA TRP A 623 -32.45 21.17 30.97
C TRP A 623 -30.97 21.37 30.59
N GLN A 624 -30.58 21.11 29.33
CA GLN A 624 -29.24 21.46 28.82
C GLN A 624 -29.08 22.97 28.75
N MET A 625 -30.07 23.69 28.21
CA MET A 625 -30.08 25.14 28.19
C MET A 625 -30.04 25.71 29.61
N ALA A 626 -30.74 25.13 30.59
CA ALA A 626 -30.69 25.54 32.00
C ALA A 626 -29.35 25.24 32.70
N LEU A 627 -28.62 24.18 32.32
CA LEU A 627 -27.28 23.87 32.85
C LEU A 627 -26.20 24.81 32.30
N TYR A 628 -26.36 25.30 31.08
CA TYR A 628 -25.43 26.22 30.42
C TYR A 628 -25.89 27.68 30.48
N TRP A 629 -27.04 27.97 31.11
CA TRP A 629 -27.52 29.33 31.33
C TRP A 629 -26.66 29.99 32.43
N GLY A 630 -25.79 30.92 32.05
CA GLY A 630 -24.98 31.70 32.99
C GLY A 630 -23.52 31.29 33.15
N VAL A 631 -22.93 30.56 32.20
CA VAL A 631 -21.46 30.37 32.17
C VAL A 631 -20.79 31.73 31.84
N PRO A 632 -19.91 32.27 32.70
CA PRO A 632 -19.26 33.56 32.47
C PRO A 632 -18.26 33.42 31.33
N GLY A 633 -18.46 34.13 30.21
CA GLY A 633 -17.68 33.99 28.98
C GLY A 633 -18.46 34.33 27.70
N ARG A 634 -19.78 34.50 27.82
CA ARG A 634 -20.57 35.28 26.86
C ARG A 634 -20.49 36.76 27.23
N GLU A 635 -19.43 37.48 26.85
CA GLU A 635 -19.49 38.95 26.80
C GLU A 635 -19.33 39.47 25.37
N GLU A 636 -20.30 40.32 25.01
CA GLU A 636 -20.45 41.31 23.93
C GLU A 636 -20.39 40.94 22.42
N ASP A 637 -20.03 39.72 22.02
CA ASP A 637 -19.83 39.40 20.57
C ASP A 637 -20.42 38.06 20.08
N ALA A 638 -21.25 37.39 20.89
CA ALA A 638 -21.67 36.01 20.67
C ALA A 638 -22.75 35.81 19.57
N ASP A 639 -23.46 36.87 19.19
CA ASP A 639 -24.64 36.85 18.30
C ASP A 639 -24.34 37.28 16.85
N ASP A 640 -23.06 37.53 16.51
CA ASP A 640 -22.66 37.88 15.14
C ASP A 640 -22.76 36.64 14.21
N PRO A 641 -23.62 36.65 13.17
CA PRO A 641 -23.86 35.51 12.29
C PRO A 641 -22.59 35.02 11.59
N GLU A 642 -21.65 35.89 11.24
CA GLU A 642 -20.40 35.50 10.58
C GLU A 642 -19.48 34.72 11.54
N LYS A 643 -19.37 35.18 12.80
CA LYS A 643 -18.59 34.49 13.85
C LYS A 643 -19.23 33.16 14.24
N ILE A 644 -20.56 33.06 14.24
CA ILE A 644 -21.30 31.81 14.47
C ILE A 644 -20.98 30.80 13.36
N VAL A 645 -21.16 31.18 12.09
CA VAL A 645 -20.92 30.28 10.96
C VAL A 645 -19.46 29.83 10.91
N ARG A 646 -18.52 30.73 11.18
CA ARG A 646 -17.10 30.38 11.27
C ARG A 646 -16.81 29.35 12.37
N ARG A 647 -17.32 29.55 13.59
CA ARG A 647 -17.13 28.58 14.70
C ARG A 647 -17.75 27.22 14.38
N VAL A 648 -18.98 27.21 13.83
CA VAL A 648 -19.69 25.98 13.44
C VAL A 648 -18.94 25.26 12.31
N GLN A 649 -18.43 25.98 11.32
CA GLN A 649 -17.63 25.42 10.24
C GLN A 649 -16.34 24.78 10.78
N GLU A 650 -15.57 25.50 11.61
CA GLU A 650 -14.31 25.01 12.18
C GLU A 650 -14.51 23.72 12.99
N VAL A 651 -15.53 23.69 13.88
CA VAL A 651 -15.84 22.51 14.69
C VAL A 651 -16.39 21.36 13.84
N SER A 652 -17.26 21.65 12.86
CA SER A 652 -17.85 20.61 11.99
C SER A 652 -16.83 19.95 11.07
N ALA A 653 -15.87 20.71 10.51
CA ALA A 653 -14.78 20.17 9.72
C ALA A 653 -13.89 19.21 10.54
N VAL A 654 -13.53 19.62 11.76
CA VAL A 654 -12.77 18.78 12.70
C VAL A 654 -13.54 17.50 13.04
N LEU A 655 -14.83 17.59 13.37
CA LEU A 655 -15.67 16.44 13.70
C LEU A 655 -15.87 15.49 12.52
N TYR A 656 -16.06 16.01 11.30
CA TYR A 656 -16.16 15.20 10.10
C TYR A 656 -14.89 14.40 9.84
N HIS A 657 -13.73 15.07 9.84
CA HIS A 657 -12.45 14.40 9.61
C HIS A 657 -12.07 13.44 10.74
N LEU A 658 -12.49 13.71 11.99
CA LEU A 658 -12.33 12.81 13.13
C LEU A 658 -13.20 11.56 12.98
N ASP A 659 -14.48 11.70 12.60
CA ASP A 659 -15.37 10.58 12.34
C ASP A 659 -14.84 9.67 11.23
N GLN A 660 -14.30 10.25 10.16
CA GLN A 660 -13.65 9.48 9.09
C GLN A 660 -12.41 8.70 9.55
N THR A 661 -11.66 9.24 10.51
CA THR A 661 -10.45 8.56 11.03
C THR A 661 -10.75 7.53 12.11
N GLU A 662 -11.81 7.72 12.92
CA GLU A 662 -12.25 6.75 13.92
C GLU A 662 -13.08 5.61 13.33
N HIS A 663 -13.96 5.96 12.40
CA HIS A 663 -14.88 5.08 11.71
C HIS A 663 -14.62 5.21 10.21
N PRO A 664 -13.45 4.78 9.70
CA PRO A 664 -13.31 4.61 8.27
C PRO A 664 -14.50 3.77 7.84
N TYR A 665 -15.32 4.29 6.91
CA TYR A 665 -16.46 3.54 6.38
C TYR A 665 -15.99 2.11 6.22
N LYS A 666 -16.76 1.14 6.72
CA LYS A 666 -16.53 -0.26 6.44
C LYS A 666 -16.76 -0.48 4.94
N SER A 667 -15.93 0.15 4.09
CA SER A 667 -15.56 -0.27 2.76
C SER A 667 -15.36 -1.75 2.91
N LYS A 668 -16.34 -2.49 2.37
CA LYS A 668 -16.56 -3.93 2.44
C LYS A 668 -15.27 -4.63 2.84
N LYS A 669 -15.06 -4.72 4.17
CA LYS A 669 -13.85 -5.19 4.88
C LYS A 669 -12.89 -5.81 3.89
N ALA A 670 -12.04 -5.00 3.21
CA ALA A 670 -11.37 -5.35 1.94
C ALA A 670 -11.23 -6.86 1.90
N VAL A 671 -12.25 -7.52 1.33
CA VAL A 671 -12.26 -8.97 1.35
C VAL A 671 -11.02 -9.20 0.55
N TRP A 672 -10.00 -9.80 1.17
CA TRP A 672 -8.85 -10.26 0.43
C TRP A 672 -9.45 -11.31 -0.49
N HIS A 673 -10.01 -10.84 -1.61
CA HIS A 673 -10.37 -11.65 -2.74
C HIS A 673 -9.11 -12.43 -2.95
N LYS A 674 -9.29 -13.75 -2.99
CA LYS A 674 -8.20 -14.69 -3.13
C LYS A 674 -7.69 -14.50 -4.57
N LEU A 675 -6.95 -13.41 -4.79
CA LEU A 675 -6.50 -12.88 -6.08
C LEU A 675 -5.68 -13.94 -6.82
N LEU A 676 -5.00 -14.81 -6.06
CA LEU A 676 -4.40 -16.02 -6.59
C LEU A 676 -5.08 -17.27 -6.05
N SER A 677 -5.49 -18.13 -6.98
CA SER A 677 -5.88 -19.50 -6.72
C SER A 677 -4.77 -20.26 -5.99
N LYS A 678 -5.12 -21.37 -5.30
CA LYS A 678 -4.13 -22.21 -4.60
C LYS A 678 -3.09 -22.76 -5.59
N GLN A 679 -3.51 -23.05 -6.82
CA GLN A 679 -2.65 -23.54 -7.88
C GLN A 679 -1.76 -22.43 -8.45
N ARG A 680 -2.29 -21.23 -8.71
CA ARG A 680 -1.48 -20.08 -9.15
C ARG A 680 -0.42 -19.70 -8.12
N ARG A 681 -0.71 -19.79 -6.82
CA ARG A 681 0.33 -19.63 -5.77
C ARG A 681 1.41 -20.71 -5.84
N ARG A 682 1.05 -21.97 -6.16
CA ARG A 682 2.05 -23.04 -6.36
C ARG A 682 2.90 -22.76 -7.60
N ALA A 683 2.29 -22.27 -8.69
CA ALA A 683 3.00 -21.88 -9.90
C ALA A 683 3.99 -20.74 -9.62
N VAL A 684 3.58 -19.67 -8.93
CA VAL A 684 4.50 -18.58 -8.51
C VAL A 684 5.66 -19.10 -7.66
N VAL A 685 5.39 -20.01 -6.72
CA VAL A 685 6.47 -20.67 -5.93
C VAL A 685 7.37 -21.53 -6.81
N ALA A 686 6.82 -22.18 -7.85
CA ALA A 686 7.60 -22.92 -8.83
C ALA A 686 8.46 -21.99 -9.71
N CYS A 687 7.99 -20.79 -10.06
CA CYS A 687 8.78 -19.77 -10.78
C CYS A 687 10.06 -19.41 -10.02
N PHE A 688 10.00 -19.26 -8.70
CA PHE A 688 11.20 -19.03 -7.86
C PHE A 688 12.16 -20.24 -7.80
N ARG A 689 11.70 -21.44 -8.20
CA ARG A 689 12.52 -22.65 -8.29
C ARG A 689 13.00 -22.92 -9.72
N MET A 690 12.63 -22.08 -10.70
CA MET A 690 13.05 -22.29 -12.08
C MET A 690 14.56 -22.18 -12.19
N THR A 691 15.14 -23.12 -12.93
CA THR A 691 16.58 -23.14 -13.17
C THR A 691 16.91 -22.03 -14.15
N PRO A 692 17.88 -21.15 -13.83
CA PRO A 692 18.24 -20.08 -14.76
C PRO A 692 18.86 -20.67 -16.03
N LEU A 693 18.69 -19.96 -17.15
CA LEU A 693 19.10 -20.43 -18.48
C LEU A 693 20.57 -20.87 -18.54
N TYR A 694 21.47 -20.13 -17.87
CA TYR A 694 22.91 -20.43 -17.83
C TYR A 694 23.26 -21.74 -17.11
N ASN A 695 22.33 -22.29 -16.31
CA ASN A 695 22.50 -23.58 -15.61
C ASN A 695 21.76 -24.73 -16.31
N LEU A 696 21.08 -24.49 -17.44
CA LEU A 696 20.42 -25.56 -18.18
C LEU A 696 21.42 -26.39 -18.99
N PRO A 697 21.22 -27.71 -19.14
CA PRO A 697 22.00 -28.52 -20.06
C PRO A 697 21.93 -27.98 -21.50
N THR A 698 23.08 -27.93 -22.18
CA THR A 698 23.22 -27.30 -23.51
C THR A 698 22.18 -27.82 -24.51
N HIS A 699 21.97 -29.14 -24.58
CA HIS A 699 21.00 -29.73 -25.51
C HIS A 699 19.56 -29.23 -25.28
N ARG A 700 19.16 -29.01 -24.02
CA ARG A 700 17.81 -28.51 -23.69
C ARG A 700 17.67 -27.04 -24.05
N ALA A 701 18.70 -26.24 -23.81
CA ALA A 701 18.74 -24.84 -24.23
C ALA A 701 18.67 -24.72 -25.76
N CYS A 702 19.40 -25.56 -26.50
CA CYS A 702 19.33 -25.62 -27.96
C CYS A 702 17.92 -25.98 -28.46
N ASN A 703 17.23 -26.93 -27.82
CA ASN A 703 15.86 -27.28 -28.21
C ASN A 703 14.88 -26.11 -27.98
N MET A 704 14.96 -25.43 -26.83
CA MET A 704 14.11 -24.27 -26.54
C MET A 704 14.41 -23.11 -27.52
N PHE A 705 15.67 -22.91 -27.87
CA PHE A 705 16.09 -21.94 -28.88
C PHE A 705 15.50 -22.28 -30.26
N LEU A 706 15.64 -23.53 -30.72
CA LEU A 706 15.10 -23.98 -32.01
C LEU A 706 13.58 -23.81 -32.11
N GLU A 707 12.86 -24.08 -31.02
CA GLU A 707 11.39 -23.91 -30.96
C GLU A 707 11.01 -22.42 -31.08
N SER A 708 11.66 -21.55 -30.32
CA SER A 708 11.45 -20.09 -30.44
C SER A 708 11.89 -19.53 -31.80
N TYR A 709 13.00 -20.03 -32.37
CA TYR A 709 13.51 -19.57 -33.65
C TYR A 709 12.57 -19.99 -34.77
N LYS A 710 12.05 -21.22 -34.72
CA LYS A 710 11.02 -21.67 -35.66
C LYS A 710 9.79 -20.77 -35.61
N ALA A 711 9.26 -20.49 -34.42
CA ALA A 711 8.02 -19.70 -34.28
C ALA A 711 8.21 -18.21 -34.63
N ALA A 712 9.30 -17.59 -34.17
CA ALA A 712 9.50 -16.15 -34.29
C ALA A 712 10.26 -15.69 -35.54
N TRP A 713 11.02 -16.59 -36.19
CA TRP A 713 11.84 -16.26 -37.36
C TRP A 713 11.47 -17.04 -38.62
N ILE A 714 11.17 -18.34 -38.51
CA ILE A 714 10.89 -19.15 -39.72
C ILE A 714 9.44 -18.97 -40.18
N LEU A 715 8.48 -18.96 -39.24
CA LEU A 715 7.06 -18.82 -39.59
C LEU A 715 6.64 -17.39 -39.97
N THR A 716 7.44 -16.40 -39.59
CA THR A 716 7.21 -14.97 -39.87
C THR A 716 7.94 -14.48 -41.12
N GLU A 717 8.82 -15.31 -41.70
CA GLU A 717 9.56 -14.93 -42.91
C GLU A 717 8.61 -14.96 -44.10
N ASP A 718 8.44 -13.82 -44.76
CA ASP A 718 7.62 -13.74 -45.95
C ASP A 718 8.24 -14.56 -47.09
N HIS A 719 7.39 -15.36 -47.71
CA HIS A 719 7.72 -16.13 -48.89
C HIS A 719 7.01 -15.49 -50.08
N SER A 720 7.76 -15.11 -51.11
CA SER A 720 7.23 -14.48 -52.32
C SER A 720 7.35 -15.40 -53.54
N PHE A 721 7.41 -16.72 -53.33
CA PHE A 721 7.64 -17.67 -54.42
C PHE A 721 6.34 -18.09 -55.12
N GLU A 722 5.19 -17.81 -54.52
CA GLU A 722 3.88 -18.29 -54.92
C GLU A 722 3.49 -17.79 -56.32
N ASP A 723 3.57 -16.48 -56.56
CA ASP A 723 3.23 -15.89 -57.87
C ASP A 723 4.21 -16.37 -58.95
N ARG A 724 5.51 -16.41 -58.64
CA ARG A 724 6.56 -16.88 -59.55
C ARG A 724 6.38 -18.36 -59.93
N MET A 725 6.04 -19.20 -58.96
CA MET A 725 5.83 -20.63 -59.19
C MET A 725 4.63 -20.86 -60.12
N ILE A 726 3.51 -20.20 -59.86
CA ILE A 726 2.33 -20.32 -60.73
C ILE A 726 2.62 -19.72 -62.12
N ASP A 727 3.42 -18.66 -62.22
CA ASP A 727 3.83 -18.07 -63.50
C ASP A 727 4.65 -19.05 -64.32
N ASP A 728 5.66 -19.66 -63.71
CA ASP A 728 6.54 -20.64 -64.36
C ASP A 728 5.76 -21.90 -64.80
N LEU A 729 4.75 -22.34 -64.04
CA LEU A 729 3.89 -23.48 -64.40
C LEU A 729 2.84 -23.16 -65.47
N SER A 730 2.47 -21.89 -65.62
CA SER A 730 1.46 -21.42 -66.58
C SER A 730 2.03 -21.12 -67.97
N LYS A 731 3.35 -20.93 -68.06
CA LYS A 731 4.06 -20.81 -69.34
C LYS A 731 4.21 -22.21 -69.93
N ALA A 732 3.70 -22.42 -71.14
CA ALA A 732 4.05 -23.60 -71.92
C ALA A 732 5.57 -23.58 -72.09
N GLY A 733 6.27 -24.60 -71.60
CA GLY A 733 7.71 -24.72 -71.86
C GLY A 733 7.93 -24.60 -73.37
N GLU A 734 8.84 -23.73 -73.78
CA GLU A 734 9.29 -23.58 -75.18
C GLU A 734 9.77 -24.97 -75.67
N GLN A 735 8.85 -25.78 -76.17
CA GLN A 735 9.16 -26.86 -77.09
C GLN A 735 9.05 -26.21 -78.46
N GLU A 736 10.19 -26.10 -79.14
CA GLU A 736 10.28 -25.70 -80.54
C GLU A 736 9.12 -26.33 -81.33
N GLU A 737 8.23 -25.48 -81.84
CA GLU A 737 7.09 -25.89 -82.64
C GLU A 737 7.65 -26.52 -83.94
N GLU A 738 7.64 -27.84 -84.05
CA GLU A 738 7.57 -28.49 -85.35
C GLU A 738 6.13 -28.34 -85.85
N GLU A 739 5.98 -27.51 -86.88
CA GLU A 739 4.74 -27.27 -87.62
C GLU A 739 4.16 -28.57 -88.22
N GLU A 740 3.24 -29.25 -87.55
CA GLU A 740 2.26 -30.13 -88.21
C GLU A 740 0.88 -30.04 -87.53
N GLU A 741 -0.16 -29.75 -88.34
CA GLU A 741 -1.57 -29.63 -87.97
C GLU A 741 -2.14 -30.93 -87.34
N VAL A 742 -2.53 -30.97 -86.04
CA VAL A 742 -3.67 -31.77 -85.49
C VAL A 742 -4.18 -31.21 -84.13
N GLU A 743 -5.50 -31.23 -83.97
CA GLU A 743 -6.46 -30.79 -82.94
C GLU A 743 -6.26 -30.99 -81.42
N GLU A 744 -5.09 -31.32 -80.85
CA GLU A 744 -4.94 -31.41 -79.38
C GLU A 744 -3.81 -30.52 -78.85
N LYS A 745 -4.17 -29.32 -78.36
CA LYS A 745 -3.23 -28.50 -77.56
C LYS A 745 -2.86 -29.28 -76.31
N LYS A 746 -1.59 -29.68 -76.19
CA LYS A 746 -1.05 -30.29 -74.97
C LYS A 746 -1.33 -29.35 -73.79
N PRO A 747 -1.98 -29.82 -72.71
CA PRO A 747 -2.23 -28.96 -71.58
C PRO A 747 -0.94 -28.58 -70.88
N ASP A 748 -0.86 -27.35 -70.40
CA ASP A 748 0.29 -26.85 -69.66
C ASP A 748 0.40 -27.55 -68.28
N PRO A 749 1.58 -27.50 -67.64
CA PRO A 749 1.81 -28.19 -66.37
C PRO A 749 0.79 -27.84 -65.28
N LEU A 750 0.36 -26.57 -65.23
CA LEU A 750 -0.66 -26.10 -64.29
C LEU A 750 -2.02 -26.74 -64.57
N HIS A 751 -2.46 -26.87 -65.84
CA HIS A 751 -3.69 -27.57 -66.16
C HIS A 751 -3.61 -29.07 -65.84
N GLN A 752 -2.47 -29.72 -66.09
CA GLN A 752 -2.28 -31.13 -65.73
C GLN A 752 -2.41 -31.36 -64.21
N LEU A 753 -1.89 -30.43 -63.41
CA LEU A 753 -2.01 -30.47 -61.95
C LEU A 753 -3.47 -30.31 -61.49
N VAL A 754 -4.21 -29.36 -62.06
CA VAL A 754 -5.64 -29.17 -61.77
C VAL A 754 -6.45 -30.40 -62.19
N LEU A 755 -6.14 -31.00 -63.35
CA LEU A 755 -6.76 -32.25 -63.80
C LEU A 755 -6.46 -33.44 -62.88
N HIS A 756 -5.28 -33.49 -62.28
CA HIS A 756 -4.92 -34.52 -61.32
C HIS A 756 -5.82 -34.42 -60.08
N PHE A 757 -5.97 -33.23 -59.51
CA PHE A 757 -6.82 -33.00 -58.33
C PHE A 757 -8.30 -33.19 -58.62
N SER A 758 -8.80 -32.73 -59.78
CA SER A 758 -10.19 -32.97 -60.18
C SER A 758 -10.51 -34.47 -60.32
N ARG A 759 -9.60 -35.26 -60.89
CA ARG A 759 -9.75 -36.71 -60.95
C ARG A 759 -9.78 -37.35 -59.56
N THR A 760 -8.96 -36.87 -58.63
CA THR A 760 -8.96 -37.34 -57.24
C THR A 760 -10.30 -37.05 -56.56
N ALA A 761 -10.87 -35.85 -56.76
CA ALA A 761 -12.18 -35.45 -56.25
C ALA A 761 -13.32 -36.34 -56.77
N LEU A 762 -13.29 -36.64 -58.07
CA LEU A 762 -14.30 -37.44 -58.76
C LEU A 762 -14.17 -38.95 -58.52
N THR A 763 -13.09 -39.40 -57.89
CA THR A 763 -12.91 -40.82 -57.55
C THR A 763 -13.85 -41.18 -56.42
N GLU A 764 -14.74 -42.16 -56.65
CA GLU A 764 -15.70 -42.59 -55.63
C GLU A 764 -14.99 -43.12 -54.37
N LYS A 765 -14.95 -42.28 -53.33
CA LYS A 765 -14.48 -42.63 -51.99
C LYS A 765 -15.57 -42.38 -50.96
N SER A 766 -15.58 -43.18 -49.90
CA SER A 766 -16.48 -42.99 -48.76
C SER A 766 -16.09 -41.75 -47.94
N LYS A 767 -14.79 -41.52 -47.79
CA LYS A 767 -14.18 -40.38 -47.12
C LYS A 767 -12.98 -39.89 -47.93
N LEU A 768 -12.80 -38.58 -48.01
CA LEU A 768 -11.64 -37.96 -48.65
C LEU A 768 -10.43 -38.07 -47.71
N ASP A 769 -9.29 -38.54 -48.23
CA ASP A 769 -8.05 -38.60 -47.46
C ASP A 769 -7.42 -37.21 -47.36
N GLU A 770 -6.67 -36.93 -46.28
CA GLU A 770 -5.89 -35.70 -46.18
C GLU A 770 -4.76 -35.72 -47.23
N ASP A 771 -4.87 -34.87 -48.24
CA ASP A 771 -3.87 -34.74 -49.30
C ASP A 771 -3.02 -33.49 -49.06
N TYR A 772 -1.82 -33.71 -48.52
CA TYR A 772 -0.84 -32.65 -48.29
C TYR A 772 -0.41 -31.94 -49.57
N LEU A 773 -0.41 -32.63 -50.72
CA LEU A 773 -0.05 -32.04 -52.00
C LEU A 773 -1.12 -31.05 -52.43
N TYR A 774 -2.40 -31.43 -52.34
CA TYR A 774 -3.50 -30.51 -52.62
C TYR A 774 -3.50 -29.33 -51.67
N MET A 775 -3.37 -29.54 -50.35
CA MET A 775 -3.40 -28.44 -49.37
C MET A 775 -2.29 -27.42 -49.63
N ALA A 776 -1.08 -27.88 -49.95
CA ALA A 776 0.02 -26.99 -50.30
C ALA A 776 -0.26 -26.20 -51.60
N TYR A 777 -0.69 -26.88 -52.67
CA TYR A 777 -0.96 -26.19 -53.95
C TYR A 777 -2.20 -25.31 -53.91
N ALA A 778 -3.23 -25.66 -53.13
CA ALA A 778 -4.40 -24.82 -52.94
C ALA A 778 -4.05 -23.51 -52.23
N ASP A 779 -3.20 -23.56 -51.19
CA ASP A 779 -2.71 -22.35 -50.50
C ASP A 779 -1.81 -21.51 -51.42
N ILE A 780 -0.88 -22.14 -52.17
CA ILE A 780 -0.02 -21.44 -53.15
C ILE A 780 -0.87 -20.77 -54.24
N MET A 781 -1.84 -21.49 -54.81
CA MET A 781 -2.74 -20.94 -55.83
C MET A 781 -3.61 -19.82 -55.25
N ALA A 782 -4.12 -19.96 -54.02
CA ALA A 782 -4.90 -18.92 -53.35
C ALA A 782 -4.07 -17.65 -53.14
N LYS A 783 -2.85 -17.76 -52.61
CA LYS A 783 -1.92 -16.64 -52.40
C LYS A 783 -1.46 -15.99 -53.70
N SER A 784 -1.32 -16.75 -54.80
CA SER A 784 -0.94 -16.20 -56.10
C SER A 784 -2.00 -15.27 -56.73
N CYS A 785 -3.25 -15.41 -56.30
CA CYS A 785 -4.37 -14.55 -56.72
C CYS A 785 -4.77 -13.54 -55.65
N HIS A 786 -4.13 -13.58 -54.47
CA HIS A 786 -4.41 -12.64 -53.40
C HIS A 786 -3.49 -11.43 -53.56
N LEU A 787 -4.08 -10.27 -53.87
CA LEU A 787 -3.45 -9.01 -53.49
C LEU A 787 -3.68 -8.88 -51.99
N GLU A 788 -2.67 -8.40 -51.25
CA GLU A 788 -2.92 -7.86 -49.91
C GLU A 788 -4.01 -6.79 -50.06
N GLU A 789 -5.26 -7.14 -49.78
CA GLU A 789 -6.25 -6.14 -49.39
C GLU A 789 -5.62 -5.47 -48.18
N GLY A 790 -5.15 -4.23 -48.35
CA GLY A 790 -4.50 -3.45 -47.31
C GLY A 790 -5.29 -3.60 -46.02
N GLY A 791 -4.73 -4.38 -45.09
CA GLY A 791 -5.38 -4.66 -43.84
C GLY A 791 -5.59 -3.34 -43.13
N GLU A 792 -6.85 -3.03 -42.80
CA GLU A 792 -7.26 -1.94 -41.92
C GLU A 792 -6.69 -2.08 -40.47
N ASN A 793 -5.65 -2.88 -40.26
CA ASN A 793 -4.99 -3.12 -38.97
C ASN A 793 -3.58 -2.48 -38.91
N GLY A 794 -3.35 -1.42 -39.68
CA GLY A 794 -2.28 -0.46 -39.45
C GLY A 794 -2.82 0.76 -38.69
N GLU A 795 -2.93 0.68 -37.36
CA GLU A 795 -3.17 1.88 -36.55
C GLU A 795 -1.98 2.85 -36.74
N GLY A 796 -2.14 3.86 -37.60
CA GLY A 796 -1.34 5.08 -37.53
C GLY A 796 -0.60 5.57 -38.78
N GLU A 797 -0.85 5.04 -39.98
CA GLU A 797 -0.37 5.68 -41.21
C GLU A 797 -1.53 6.38 -41.94
N GLU A 798 -1.37 7.68 -42.15
CA GLU A 798 -2.29 8.52 -42.92
C GLU A 798 -2.69 7.79 -44.22
N GLU A 799 -3.99 7.69 -44.50
CA GLU A 799 -4.52 7.20 -45.77
C GLU A 799 -3.85 7.97 -46.92
N VAL A 800 -2.79 7.39 -47.49
CA VAL A 800 -2.27 7.83 -48.78
C VAL A 800 -3.34 7.40 -49.77
N GLU A 801 -4.12 8.35 -50.28
CA GLU A 801 -5.08 8.10 -51.36
C GLU A 801 -4.34 7.45 -52.54
N VAL A 802 -4.41 6.13 -52.62
CA VAL A 802 -3.92 5.35 -53.76
C VAL A 802 -4.60 5.88 -55.01
N SER A 803 -3.81 6.21 -56.03
CA SER A 803 -4.33 6.88 -57.22
C SER A 803 -5.35 6.01 -57.95
N PHE A 804 -6.31 6.63 -58.65
CA PHE A 804 -7.32 5.90 -59.44
C PHE A 804 -6.66 4.94 -60.45
N GLU A 805 -5.52 5.33 -61.02
CA GLU A 805 -4.76 4.52 -61.98
C GLU A 805 -4.14 3.27 -61.33
N GLU A 806 -3.65 3.37 -60.09
CA GLU A 806 -3.13 2.23 -59.33
C GLU A 806 -4.24 1.24 -58.95
N LYS A 807 -5.41 1.72 -58.50
CA LYS A 807 -6.57 0.86 -58.17
C LYS A 807 -7.07 0.09 -59.40
N GLU A 808 -7.10 0.73 -60.58
CA GLU A 808 -7.48 0.03 -61.81
C GLU A 808 -6.40 -0.96 -62.26
N MET A 809 -5.11 -0.63 -62.12
CA MET A 809 -4.03 -1.59 -62.41
C MET A 809 -4.04 -2.80 -61.49
N GLU A 810 -4.30 -2.63 -60.19
CA GLU A 810 -4.47 -3.72 -59.23
C GLU A 810 -5.65 -4.60 -59.60
N LYS A 811 -6.79 -4.01 -59.95
CA LYS A 811 -7.96 -4.75 -60.42
C LYS A 811 -7.66 -5.57 -61.69
N GLN A 812 -6.97 -4.98 -62.68
CA GLN A 812 -6.58 -5.70 -63.89
C GLN A 812 -5.59 -6.84 -63.58
N ARG A 813 -4.65 -6.61 -62.65
CA ARG A 813 -3.71 -7.64 -62.19
C ARG A 813 -4.43 -8.80 -61.49
N LEU A 814 -5.39 -8.51 -60.62
CA LEU A 814 -6.22 -9.51 -59.95
C LEU A 814 -6.98 -10.36 -60.98
N LEU A 815 -7.66 -9.71 -61.93
CA LEU A 815 -8.40 -10.41 -62.99
C LEU A 815 -7.49 -11.29 -63.83
N TYR A 816 -6.27 -10.83 -64.15
CA TYR A 816 -5.27 -11.63 -64.85
C TYR A 816 -4.82 -12.86 -64.06
N GLN A 817 -4.55 -12.70 -62.75
CA GLN A 817 -4.18 -13.81 -61.86
C GLN A 817 -5.33 -14.83 -61.74
N GLN A 818 -6.56 -14.37 -61.56
CA GLN A 818 -7.75 -15.23 -61.54
C GLN A 818 -7.95 -15.95 -62.89
N ALA A 819 -7.73 -15.26 -64.01
CA ALA A 819 -7.78 -15.82 -65.36
C ALA A 819 -6.80 -16.97 -65.55
N ARG A 820 -5.58 -16.88 -65.00
CA ARG A 820 -4.59 -17.96 -65.06
C ARG A 820 -5.12 -19.27 -64.48
N LEU A 821 -5.80 -19.23 -63.34
CA LEU A 821 -6.31 -20.43 -62.68
C LEU A 821 -7.62 -20.94 -63.28
N HIS A 822 -8.63 -20.07 -63.39
CA HIS A 822 -9.98 -20.52 -63.72
C HIS A 822 -10.15 -20.92 -65.20
N THR A 823 -9.27 -20.46 -66.11
CA THR A 823 -9.23 -20.96 -67.50
C THR A 823 -8.75 -22.40 -67.60
N ARG A 824 -8.08 -22.91 -66.57
CA ARG A 824 -7.50 -24.26 -66.50
C ARG A 824 -8.32 -25.23 -65.68
N GLY A 825 -9.57 -24.89 -65.33
CA GLY A 825 -10.46 -25.80 -64.62
C GLY A 825 -10.43 -25.68 -63.09
N ALA A 826 -9.75 -24.66 -62.54
CA ALA A 826 -9.63 -24.51 -61.08
C ALA A 826 -10.98 -24.21 -60.40
N ALA A 827 -11.89 -23.53 -61.09
CA ALA A 827 -13.23 -23.21 -60.57
C ALA A 827 -14.08 -24.47 -60.38
N GLU A 828 -14.06 -25.38 -61.37
CA GLU A 828 -14.74 -26.67 -61.35
C GLU A 828 -14.10 -27.59 -60.30
N MET A 829 -12.77 -27.57 -60.18
CA MET A 829 -12.05 -28.31 -59.15
C MET A 829 -12.52 -27.93 -57.74
N VAL A 830 -12.65 -26.62 -57.44
CA VAL A 830 -13.14 -26.15 -56.13
C VAL A 830 -14.52 -26.73 -55.81
N LEU A 831 -15.45 -26.71 -56.77
CA LEU A 831 -16.79 -27.28 -56.59
C LEU A 831 -16.77 -28.80 -56.33
N GLN A 832 -15.96 -29.53 -57.10
CA GLN A 832 -15.80 -30.99 -56.95
C GLN A 832 -15.20 -31.37 -55.60
N MET A 833 -14.22 -30.59 -55.13
CA MET A 833 -13.58 -30.84 -53.85
C MET A 833 -14.56 -30.61 -52.69
N ILE A 834 -15.37 -29.54 -52.76
CA ILE A 834 -16.44 -29.29 -51.76
C ILE A 834 -17.48 -30.43 -51.80
N SER A 835 -17.89 -30.88 -52.98
CA SER A 835 -18.89 -31.95 -53.10
C SER A 835 -18.35 -33.31 -52.61
N ALA A 836 -17.08 -33.61 -52.85
CA ALA A 836 -16.41 -34.82 -52.39
C ALA A 836 -16.26 -34.90 -50.85
N CYS A 837 -16.19 -33.76 -50.17
CA CYS A 837 -16.04 -33.71 -48.70
C CYS A 837 -17.32 -34.08 -47.93
N LYS A 838 -18.51 -34.05 -48.57
CA LYS A 838 -19.79 -34.49 -47.99
C LYS A 838 -20.10 -33.92 -46.60
N GLY A 839 -19.69 -32.68 -46.32
CA GLY A 839 -19.96 -32.02 -45.04
C GLY A 839 -18.96 -32.28 -43.91
N GLU A 840 -17.82 -32.95 -44.16
CA GLU A 840 -16.78 -33.08 -43.15
C GLU A 840 -15.93 -31.81 -43.06
N THR A 841 -15.90 -31.18 -41.87
CA THR A 841 -15.04 -30.04 -41.60
C THR A 841 -13.58 -30.48 -41.43
N GLY A 842 -12.67 -29.86 -42.16
CA GLY A 842 -11.25 -30.22 -42.13
C GLY A 842 -10.37 -29.25 -42.93
N ALA A 843 -9.05 -29.38 -42.76
CA ALA A 843 -8.05 -28.51 -43.41
C ALA A 843 -8.15 -28.52 -44.95
N MET A 844 -8.61 -29.64 -45.52
CA MET A 844 -8.83 -29.79 -46.95
C MET A 844 -9.90 -28.84 -47.48
N VAL A 845 -11.06 -28.78 -46.82
CA VAL A 845 -12.16 -27.88 -47.19
C VAL A 845 -11.76 -26.43 -46.95
N SER A 846 -11.06 -26.14 -45.83
CA SER A 846 -10.56 -24.79 -45.55
C SER A 846 -9.64 -24.29 -46.68
N SER A 847 -8.66 -25.10 -47.09
CA SER A 847 -7.75 -24.75 -48.20
C SER A 847 -8.52 -24.57 -49.53
N THR A 848 -9.55 -25.39 -49.75
CA THR A 848 -10.42 -25.30 -50.93
C THR A 848 -11.24 -24.02 -50.95
N LEU A 849 -11.81 -23.63 -49.81
CA LEU A 849 -12.59 -22.40 -49.66
C LEU A 849 -11.69 -21.17 -49.88
N LYS A 850 -10.48 -21.15 -49.31
CA LYS A 850 -9.50 -20.07 -49.55
C LYS A 850 -9.17 -19.90 -51.03
N LEU A 851 -8.93 -21.01 -51.74
CA LEU A 851 -8.74 -20.98 -53.19
C LEU A 851 -9.99 -20.45 -53.92
N GLY A 852 -11.17 -20.92 -53.53
CA GLY A 852 -12.46 -20.47 -54.08
C GLY A 852 -12.71 -18.98 -53.90
N ILE A 853 -12.44 -18.44 -52.70
CA ILE A 853 -12.53 -17.02 -52.38
C ILE A 853 -11.54 -16.22 -53.24
N SER A 854 -10.30 -16.68 -53.35
CA SER A 854 -9.26 -15.97 -54.10
C SER A 854 -9.57 -15.85 -55.59
N ILE A 855 -10.07 -16.92 -56.22
CA ILE A 855 -10.48 -16.88 -57.65
C ILE A 855 -11.75 -16.06 -57.90
N LEU A 856 -12.57 -15.86 -56.87
CA LEU A 856 -13.80 -15.07 -56.94
C LEU A 856 -13.62 -13.64 -56.43
N ASN A 857 -12.47 -13.29 -55.84
CA ASN A 857 -12.30 -12.01 -55.15
C ASN A 857 -12.61 -10.82 -56.07
N GLY A 858 -13.40 -9.87 -55.58
CA GLY A 858 -13.94 -8.76 -56.38
C GLY A 858 -15.11 -9.13 -57.32
N GLY A 859 -15.73 -10.30 -57.16
CA GLY A 859 -16.95 -10.69 -57.86
C GLY A 859 -16.73 -11.03 -59.35
N ASN A 860 -15.81 -11.94 -59.65
CA ASN A 860 -15.48 -12.29 -61.05
C ASN A 860 -16.63 -13.04 -61.76
N ALA A 861 -17.33 -12.34 -62.66
CA ALA A 861 -18.49 -12.85 -63.38
C ALA A 861 -18.18 -14.08 -64.27
N GLU A 862 -16.98 -14.19 -64.86
CA GLU A 862 -16.60 -15.34 -65.68
C GLU A 862 -16.49 -16.62 -64.85
N VAL A 863 -15.92 -16.51 -63.66
CA VAL A 863 -15.77 -17.62 -62.71
C VAL A 863 -17.14 -18.05 -62.18
N GLN A 864 -17.98 -17.09 -61.77
CA GLN A 864 -19.35 -17.36 -61.32
C GLN A 864 -20.16 -18.09 -62.40
N GLN A 865 -20.09 -17.64 -63.66
CA GLN A 865 -20.82 -18.26 -64.76
C GLN A 865 -20.34 -19.69 -65.02
N LYS A 866 -19.02 -19.92 -65.06
CA LYS A 866 -18.44 -21.27 -65.20
C LYS A 866 -18.87 -22.22 -64.09
N MET A 867 -18.84 -21.75 -62.85
CA MET A 867 -19.31 -22.53 -61.69
C MET A 867 -20.80 -22.87 -61.82
N LEU A 868 -21.62 -21.92 -62.27
CA LEU A 868 -23.06 -22.11 -62.44
C LEU A 868 -23.38 -23.11 -63.55
N ASP A 869 -22.72 -22.98 -64.69
CA ASP A 869 -22.91 -23.86 -65.85
C ASP A 869 -22.47 -25.29 -65.51
N TYR A 870 -21.33 -25.45 -64.81
CA TYR A 870 -20.88 -26.75 -64.32
C TYR A 870 -21.92 -27.42 -63.40
N LEU A 871 -22.47 -26.69 -62.43
CA LEU A 871 -23.48 -27.23 -61.51
C LEU A 871 -24.78 -27.63 -62.23
N LYS A 872 -25.22 -26.84 -63.22
CA LYS A 872 -26.41 -27.12 -64.03
C LYS A 872 -26.22 -28.31 -64.96
N ASP A 873 -25.07 -28.42 -65.61
CA ASP A 873 -24.75 -29.49 -66.56
C ASP A 873 -24.58 -30.84 -65.86
N LYS A 874 -23.86 -30.86 -64.74
CA LYS A 874 -23.63 -32.09 -63.96
C LYS A 874 -24.77 -32.43 -63.02
N LYS A 875 -25.67 -31.48 -62.73
CA LYS A 875 -26.78 -31.63 -61.78
C LYS A 875 -26.30 -32.13 -60.41
N GLU A 876 -25.19 -31.55 -59.93
CA GLU A 876 -24.53 -32.01 -58.70
C GLU A 876 -25.34 -31.63 -57.46
N VAL A 877 -26.03 -32.62 -56.88
CA VAL A 877 -26.71 -32.49 -55.59
C VAL A 877 -25.72 -32.45 -54.42
N GLY A 878 -24.59 -33.16 -54.56
CA GLY A 878 -23.59 -33.35 -53.50
C GLY A 878 -22.97 -32.04 -53.01
N PHE A 879 -22.78 -31.05 -53.90
CA PHE A 879 -22.28 -29.73 -53.53
C PHE A 879 -23.19 -29.05 -52.49
N PHE A 880 -24.49 -28.93 -52.78
CA PHE A 880 -25.45 -28.28 -51.88
C PHE A 880 -25.66 -29.05 -50.57
N GLN A 881 -25.63 -30.38 -50.62
CA GLN A 881 -25.67 -31.22 -49.40
C GLN A 881 -24.44 -31.00 -48.52
N SER A 882 -23.26 -30.90 -49.14
CA SER A 882 -22.00 -30.64 -48.44
C SER A 882 -22.03 -29.26 -47.77
N ILE A 883 -22.40 -28.20 -48.50
CA ILE A 883 -22.52 -26.84 -47.93
C ILE A 883 -23.52 -26.79 -46.77
N GLN A 884 -24.69 -27.42 -46.91
CA GLN A 884 -25.68 -27.49 -45.83
C GLN A 884 -25.11 -28.17 -44.58
N ALA A 885 -24.44 -29.31 -44.76
CA ALA A 885 -23.82 -30.03 -43.65
C ALA A 885 -22.69 -29.23 -42.99
N LEU A 886 -21.85 -28.53 -43.77
CA LEU A 886 -20.79 -27.65 -43.26
C LEU A 886 -21.39 -26.54 -42.38
N MET A 887 -22.44 -25.86 -42.83
CA MET A 887 -23.13 -24.83 -42.03
C MET A 887 -23.73 -25.39 -40.73
N GLN A 888 -24.24 -26.62 -40.75
CA GLN A 888 -24.78 -27.28 -39.55
C GLN A 888 -23.69 -27.65 -38.55
N THR A 889 -22.49 -27.98 -39.03
CA THR A 889 -21.34 -28.33 -38.18
C THR A 889 -20.56 -27.12 -37.67
N CYS A 890 -20.69 -25.93 -38.29
CA CYS A 890 -20.07 -24.70 -37.82
C CYS A 890 -20.42 -24.44 -36.34
N SER A 891 -19.39 -24.28 -35.53
CA SER A 891 -19.52 -24.04 -34.09
C SER A 891 -20.00 -22.62 -33.82
N VAL A 892 -20.66 -22.45 -32.68
CA VAL A 892 -21.09 -21.15 -32.15
C VAL A 892 -20.48 -20.98 -30.77
N LEU A 893 -20.51 -19.76 -30.25
CA LEU A 893 -19.94 -19.43 -28.96
C LEU A 893 -20.58 -20.25 -27.82
N ASP A 894 -19.83 -21.19 -27.24
CA ASP A 894 -20.30 -22.05 -26.14
C ASP A 894 -19.90 -21.48 -24.78
N LEU A 895 -20.88 -21.00 -24.02
CA LEU A 895 -20.69 -20.47 -22.67
C LEU A 895 -20.06 -21.50 -21.72
N ASN A 896 -20.36 -22.80 -21.86
CA ASN A 896 -19.77 -23.83 -21.01
C ASN A 896 -18.29 -24.07 -21.34
N ALA A 897 -17.93 -24.01 -22.63
CA ALA A 897 -16.54 -24.08 -23.07
C ALA A 897 -15.75 -22.87 -22.56
N PHE A 898 -16.34 -21.69 -22.64
CA PHE A 898 -15.78 -20.44 -22.11
C PHE A 898 -15.50 -20.53 -20.60
N GLU A 899 -16.46 -20.98 -19.79
CA GLU A 899 -16.25 -21.11 -18.34
C GLU A 899 -15.14 -22.12 -18.00
N ARG A 900 -15.03 -23.21 -18.77
CA ARG A 900 -13.95 -24.20 -18.60
C ARG A 900 -12.59 -23.61 -18.95
N GLN A 901 -12.50 -22.83 -20.03
CA GLN A 901 -11.28 -22.15 -20.44
C GLN A 901 -10.83 -21.12 -19.39
N ASN A 902 -11.74 -20.22 -18.96
CA ASN A 902 -11.46 -19.24 -17.91
C ASN A 902 -10.99 -19.90 -16.61
N LYS A 903 -11.57 -21.05 -16.26
CA LYS A 903 -11.14 -21.82 -15.10
C LYS A 903 -9.74 -22.42 -15.28
N ALA A 904 -9.41 -22.95 -16.46
CA ALA A 904 -8.09 -23.51 -16.75
C ALA A 904 -7.00 -22.43 -16.74
N GLU A 905 -7.26 -21.28 -17.35
CA GLU A 905 -6.38 -20.10 -17.33
C GLU A 905 -6.23 -19.53 -15.90
N GLY A 906 -7.32 -19.47 -15.14
CA GLY A 906 -7.29 -19.08 -13.72
C GLY A 906 -6.44 -19.99 -12.82
N LEU A 907 -6.14 -21.21 -13.27
CA LEU A 907 -5.23 -22.15 -12.62
C LEU A 907 -3.78 -22.03 -13.11
N GLY A 908 -3.52 -21.25 -14.16
CA GLY A 908 -2.22 -21.11 -14.82
C GLY A 908 -1.78 -22.39 -15.52
N MET A 909 -2.74 -23.18 -16.02
CA MET A 909 -2.49 -24.43 -16.75
C MET A 909 -2.36 -24.23 -18.26
N VAL A 910 -2.62 -23.02 -18.73
CA VAL A 910 -2.58 -22.63 -20.15
C VAL A 910 -1.37 -21.72 -20.32
N ASN A 911 -0.41 -22.15 -21.15
CA ASN A 911 0.59 -21.25 -21.72
C ASN A 911 -0.05 -20.53 -22.91
N GLU A 912 0.43 -19.34 -23.30
CA GLU A 912 -0.11 -18.60 -24.45
C GLU A 912 -0.20 -19.46 -25.73
N ASP A 913 0.69 -20.44 -25.90
CA ASP A 913 0.71 -21.36 -27.05
C ASP A 913 0.08 -22.75 -26.77
N GLY A 914 -0.53 -22.95 -25.59
CA GLY A 914 -0.59 -24.24 -24.93
C GLY A 914 -1.97 -24.83 -24.65
N THR A 915 -3.01 -24.53 -25.43
CA THR A 915 -4.18 -25.37 -25.74
C THR A 915 -5.05 -24.56 -26.70
N GLY A 916 -5.21 -25.02 -27.95
CA GLY A 916 -6.03 -24.33 -28.95
C GLY A 916 -7.38 -23.85 -28.38
N GLU A 917 -7.75 -22.61 -28.71
CA GLU A 917 -8.99 -21.98 -28.29
C GLU A 917 -10.18 -22.91 -28.56
N LYS A 918 -11.01 -23.14 -27.54
CA LYS A 918 -12.12 -24.10 -27.61
C LYS A 918 -13.50 -23.46 -27.61
N VAL A 919 -13.59 -22.14 -27.51
CA VAL A 919 -14.89 -21.45 -27.36
C VAL A 919 -15.60 -21.30 -28.71
N MET A 920 -14.83 -21.00 -29.76
CA MET A 920 -15.26 -20.96 -31.16
C MET A 920 -14.00 -21.20 -32.02
N ALA A 921 -13.72 -22.46 -32.34
CA ALA A 921 -12.42 -22.88 -32.91
C ALA A 921 -12.36 -22.79 -34.44
N ASP A 922 -13.49 -22.58 -35.08
CA ASP A 922 -13.71 -22.58 -36.54
C ASP A 922 -14.27 -21.24 -37.04
N ASP A 923 -13.94 -20.14 -36.35
CA ASP A 923 -14.35 -18.78 -36.70
C ASP A 923 -13.84 -18.36 -38.09
N GLU A 924 -12.56 -18.60 -38.40
CA GLU A 924 -12.00 -18.35 -39.74
C GLU A 924 -12.69 -19.22 -40.82
N PHE A 925 -12.83 -20.52 -40.56
CA PHE A 925 -13.48 -21.44 -41.49
C PHE A 925 -14.93 -21.02 -41.81
N THR A 926 -15.65 -20.57 -40.79
CA THR A 926 -17.04 -20.14 -40.94
C THR A 926 -17.13 -18.84 -41.73
N GLN A 927 -16.22 -17.88 -41.49
CA GLN A 927 -16.13 -16.66 -42.29
C GLN A 927 -15.82 -16.98 -43.75
N ASP A 928 -14.84 -17.85 -44.02
CA ASP A 928 -14.47 -18.29 -45.37
C ASP A 928 -15.66 -18.96 -46.09
N LEU A 929 -16.40 -19.83 -45.40
CA LEU A 929 -17.57 -20.49 -45.97
C LEU A 929 -18.64 -19.49 -46.44
N PHE A 930 -18.98 -18.52 -45.58
CA PHE A 930 -19.97 -17.50 -45.92
C PHE A 930 -19.43 -16.48 -46.93
N ARG A 931 -18.14 -16.13 -46.87
CA ARG A 931 -17.49 -15.25 -47.87
C ARG A 931 -17.47 -15.89 -49.25
N PHE A 932 -17.19 -17.19 -49.35
CA PHE A 932 -17.28 -17.92 -50.61
C PHE A 932 -18.71 -17.85 -51.20
N LEU A 933 -19.74 -18.08 -50.38
CA LEU A 933 -21.13 -18.01 -50.85
C LEU A 933 -21.58 -16.59 -51.20
N GLN A 934 -21.11 -15.59 -50.46
CA GLN A 934 -21.32 -14.18 -50.78
C GLN A 934 -20.76 -13.86 -52.18
N LEU A 935 -19.51 -14.25 -52.44
CA LEU A 935 -18.81 -13.98 -53.69
C LEU A 935 -19.43 -14.65 -54.92
N LEU A 936 -20.22 -15.72 -54.75
CA LEU A 936 -20.99 -16.33 -55.85
C LEU A 936 -22.16 -15.46 -56.32
N CYS A 937 -22.67 -14.58 -55.46
CA CYS A 937 -23.81 -13.69 -55.74
C CYS A 937 -23.40 -12.22 -55.89
N GLU A 938 -22.19 -11.87 -55.48
CA GLU A 938 -21.60 -10.53 -55.61
C GLU A 938 -21.64 -10.05 -57.07
N GLY A 939 -21.93 -8.76 -57.29
CA GLY A 939 -22.18 -8.22 -58.63
C GLY A 939 -23.60 -8.44 -59.16
N HIS A 940 -24.56 -8.74 -58.27
CA HIS A 940 -25.98 -8.90 -58.58
C HIS A 940 -26.28 -10.04 -59.57
N ASN A 941 -25.61 -11.19 -59.39
CA ASN A 941 -25.82 -12.36 -60.24
C ASN A 941 -27.15 -13.07 -59.92
N ASN A 942 -28.23 -12.60 -60.57
CA ASN A 942 -29.60 -13.08 -60.33
C ASN A 942 -29.75 -14.59 -60.62
N ASP A 943 -29.03 -15.13 -61.59
CA ASP A 943 -29.12 -16.56 -61.93
C ASP A 943 -28.55 -17.44 -60.80
N PHE A 944 -27.39 -17.07 -60.26
CA PHE A 944 -26.77 -17.78 -59.14
C PHE A 944 -27.59 -17.63 -57.85
N GLN A 945 -28.07 -16.41 -57.57
CA GLN A 945 -28.97 -16.11 -56.45
C GLN A 945 -30.22 -17.02 -56.45
N ASN A 946 -30.86 -17.19 -57.61
CA ASN A 946 -32.01 -18.09 -57.74
C ASN A 946 -31.63 -19.56 -57.62
N TYR A 947 -30.44 -19.94 -58.10
CA TYR A 947 -29.96 -21.33 -58.05
C TYR A 947 -29.57 -21.76 -56.63
N LEU A 948 -29.09 -20.86 -55.76
CA LEU A 948 -28.89 -21.14 -54.33
C LEU A 948 -30.21 -21.40 -53.58
N ARG A 949 -31.31 -20.79 -54.02
CA ARG A 949 -32.66 -20.99 -53.45
C ARG A 949 -33.31 -22.27 -53.99
N THR A 950 -33.27 -22.44 -55.31
CA THR A 950 -34.00 -23.48 -56.04
C THR A 950 -33.16 -24.05 -57.19
N GLN A 951 -32.66 -25.29 -57.03
CA GLN A 951 -31.87 -25.97 -58.05
C GLN A 951 -32.75 -26.67 -59.10
N THR A 952 -33.20 -25.92 -60.10
CA THR A 952 -33.99 -26.46 -61.21
C THR A 952 -33.17 -27.48 -62.00
N GLY A 953 -33.67 -28.71 -62.11
CA GLY A 953 -32.98 -29.82 -62.81
C GLY A 953 -32.35 -30.87 -61.89
N ASN A 954 -32.21 -30.59 -60.59
CA ASN A 954 -31.77 -31.56 -59.58
C ASN A 954 -32.95 -32.35 -59.01
N THR A 955 -32.70 -33.54 -58.47
CA THR A 955 -33.74 -34.40 -57.84
C THR A 955 -34.18 -33.89 -56.48
N THR A 956 -33.29 -33.22 -55.75
CA THR A 956 -33.55 -32.64 -54.44
C THR A 956 -33.14 -31.17 -54.44
N THR A 957 -33.99 -30.31 -53.88
CA THR A 957 -33.73 -28.88 -53.72
C THR A 957 -33.29 -28.59 -52.29
N ILE A 958 -32.19 -27.87 -52.12
CA ILE A 958 -31.66 -27.43 -50.83
C ILE A 958 -31.60 -25.91 -50.86
N ASN A 959 -32.34 -25.26 -49.95
CA ASN A 959 -32.39 -23.82 -49.87
C ASN A 959 -31.28 -23.30 -48.96
N ILE A 960 -30.16 -22.88 -49.56
CA ILE A 960 -28.96 -22.42 -48.84
C ILE A 960 -29.22 -21.11 -48.08
N ILE A 961 -30.15 -20.29 -48.58
CA ILE A 961 -30.54 -19.02 -47.96
C ILE A 961 -31.19 -19.29 -46.60
N ILE A 962 -32.09 -20.28 -46.52
CA ILE A 962 -32.72 -20.66 -45.25
C ILE A 962 -31.69 -21.30 -44.31
N CYS A 963 -30.78 -22.13 -44.81
CA CYS A 963 -29.70 -22.71 -44.00
C CYS A 963 -28.79 -21.63 -43.38
N THR A 964 -28.56 -20.53 -44.12
CA THR A 964 -27.81 -19.36 -43.63
C THR A 964 -28.56 -18.64 -42.50
N VAL A 965 -29.88 -18.46 -42.64
CA VAL A 965 -30.73 -17.88 -41.58
C VAL A 965 -30.77 -18.77 -40.33
N ASP A 966 -30.83 -20.10 -40.51
CA ASP A 966 -30.81 -21.05 -39.38
C ASP A 966 -29.47 -21.00 -38.61
N TYR A 967 -28.35 -20.76 -39.31
CA TYR A 967 -27.06 -20.50 -38.66
C TYR A 967 -27.08 -19.16 -37.89
N LEU A 968 -27.59 -18.09 -38.53
CA LEU A 968 -27.69 -16.76 -37.90
C LEU A 968 -28.50 -16.79 -36.60
N LEU A 969 -29.60 -17.56 -36.58
CA LEU A 969 -30.42 -17.70 -35.39
C LEU A 969 -29.66 -18.40 -34.25
N ARG A 970 -28.94 -19.50 -34.53
CA ARG A 970 -28.08 -20.16 -33.52
C ARG A 970 -27.01 -19.23 -32.97
N LEU A 971 -26.41 -18.43 -33.84
CA LEU A 971 -25.40 -17.45 -33.45
C LEU A 971 -25.99 -16.34 -32.58
N GLN A 972 -27.19 -15.87 -32.92
CA GLN A 972 -27.91 -14.86 -32.14
C GLN A 972 -28.25 -15.36 -30.73
N GLU A 973 -28.81 -16.57 -30.61
CA GLU A 973 -29.13 -17.18 -29.30
C GLU A 973 -27.88 -17.28 -28.42
N SER A 974 -26.77 -17.72 -29.02
CA SER A 974 -25.47 -17.83 -28.36
C SER A 974 -24.90 -16.47 -27.88
N ILE A 975 -24.97 -15.42 -28.72
CA ILE A 975 -24.56 -14.05 -28.33
C ILE A 975 -25.45 -13.51 -27.21
N SER A 976 -26.76 -13.79 -27.26
CA SER A 976 -27.72 -13.39 -26.22
C SER A 976 -27.42 -14.05 -24.87
N ASP A 977 -27.14 -15.34 -24.85
CA ASP A 977 -26.75 -16.06 -23.62
C ASP A 977 -25.45 -15.50 -23.02
N PHE A 978 -24.49 -15.13 -23.87
CA PHE A 978 -23.24 -14.52 -23.43
C PHE A 978 -23.44 -13.11 -22.88
N TYR A 979 -24.36 -12.32 -23.46
CA TYR A 979 -24.80 -11.05 -22.89
C TYR A 979 -25.40 -11.26 -21.50
N TRP A 980 -26.31 -12.23 -21.32
CA TRP A 980 -26.92 -12.51 -20.01
C TRP A 980 -25.87 -12.87 -18.95
N TYR A 981 -24.86 -13.65 -19.31
CA TYR A 981 -23.73 -13.97 -18.42
C TYR A 981 -22.98 -12.70 -17.93
N TYR A 982 -22.81 -11.70 -18.80
CA TYR A 982 -22.14 -10.44 -18.45
C TYR A 982 -23.07 -9.33 -17.96
N SER A 983 -24.39 -9.51 -18.06
CA SER A 983 -25.39 -8.49 -17.70
C SER A 983 -25.21 -8.00 -16.25
N GLY A 984 -24.98 -8.93 -15.31
CA GLY A 984 -24.79 -8.64 -13.88
C GLY A 984 -23.37 -8.26 -13.45
N LYS A 985 -22.39 -8.25 -14.36
CA LYS A 985 -21.00 -7.83 -14.08
C LYS A 985 -20.80 -6.38 -14.51
N ASP A 986 -20.08 -5.56 -13.75
CA ASP A 986 -19.88 -4.14 -14.12
C ASP A 986 -19.04 -3.98 -15.39
N VAL A 987 -18.02 -4.81 -15.58
CA VAL A 987 -17.01 -4.72 -16.65
C VAL A 987 -16.86 -6.09 -17.34
N ILE A 988 -16.70 -6.09 -18.67
CA ILE A 988 -16.41 -7.30 -19.45
C ILE A 988 -14.91 -7.61 -19.37
N GLU A 989 -14.59 -8.84 -18.99
CA GLU A 989 -13.21 -9.33 -18.89
C GLU A 989 -12.56 -9.44 -20.27
N GLU A 990 -11.24 -9.32 -20.37
CA GLU A 990 -10.51 -9.29 -21.64
C GLU A 990 -10.78 -10.51 -22.53
N GLN A 991 -10.82 -11.71 -21.93
CA GLN A 991 -11.16 -12.93 -22.65
C GLN A 991 -12.62 -12.91 -23.14
N GLY A 992 -13.52 -12.28 -22.40
CA GLY A 992 -14.90 -12.05 -22.83
C GLY A 992 -14.95 -11.13 -24.05
N LYS A 993 -14.16 -10.04 -24.07
CA LYS A 993 -14.09 -9.11 -25.22
C LYS A 993 -13.62 -9.81 -26.48
N ARG A 994 -12.51 -10.56 -26.41
CA ARG A 994 -11.97 -11.31 -27.56
C ARG A 994 -12.99 -12.29 -28.15
N ASN A 995 -13.71 -13.02 -27.30
CA ASN A 995 -14.73 -13.97 -27.76
C ASN A 995 -15.97 -13.28 -28.33
N PHE A 996 -16.38 -12.13 -27.77
CA PHE A 996 -17.45 -11.32 -28.36
C PHE A 996 -17.06 -10.78 -29.74
N SER A 997 -15.86 -10.24 -29.88
CA SER A 997 -15.32 -9.71 -31.16
C SER A 997 -15.36 -10.77 -32.26
N LYS A 998 -14.88 -11.99 -31.97
CA LYS A 998 -14.96 -13.15 -32.88
C LYS A 998 -16.40 -13.51 -33.29
N ALA A 999 -17.32 -13.55 -32.33
CA ALA A 999 -18.71 -13.85 -32.64
C ALA A 999 -19.35 -12.73 -33.49
N MET A 1000 -18.98 -11.47 -33.25
CA MET A 1000 -19.45 -10.31 -34.00
C MET A 1000 -18.90 -10.29 -35.43
N SER A 1001 -17.62 -10.63 -35.66
CA SER A 1001 -17.04 -10.72 -37.01
C SER A 1001 -17.72 -11.80 -37.85
N VAL A 1002 -18.01 -12.96 -37.26
CA VAL A 1002 -18.77 -14.03 -37.93
C VAL A 1002 -20.20 -13.57 -38.24
N ALA A 1003 -20.88 -12.91 -37.30
CA ALA A 1003 -22.22 -12.37 -37.53
C ALA A 1003 -22.23 -11.33 -38.67
N LYS A 1004 -21.22 -10.45 -38.70
CA LYS A 1004 -21.02 -9.44 -39.74
C LYS A 1004 -20.95 -10.07 -41.12
N GLN A 1005 -20.11 -11.11 -41.26
CA GLN A 1005 -19.96 -11.85 -42.52
C GLN A 1005 -21.26 -12.52 -42.98
N VAL A 1006 -22.06 -13.05 -42.05
CA VAL A 1006 -23.38 -13.64 -42.36
C VAL A 1006 -24.37 -12.58 -42.83
N PHE A 1007 -24.42 -11.40 -42.21
CA PHE A 1007 -25.28 -10.30 -42.67
C PHE A 1007 -24.88 -9.80 -44.06
N ASN A 1008 -23.58 -9.69 -44.34
CA ASN A 1008 -23.09 -9.31 -45.67
C ASN A 1008 -23.50 -10.33 -46.73
N SER A 1009 -23.40 -11.63 -46.41
CA SER A 1009 -23.84 -12.70 -47.31
C SER A 1009 -25.35 -12.64 -47.59
N LEU A 1010 -26.17 -12.42 -46.56
CA LEU A 1010 -27.62 -12.25 -46.72
C LEU A 1010 -27.98 -11.02 -47.56
N THR A 1011 -27.19 -9.95 -47.46
CA THR A 1011 -27.36 -8.73 -48.26
C THR A 1011 -27.12 -9.04 -49.74
N GLU A 1012 -26.03 -9.71 -50.09
CA GLU A 1012 -25.73 -10.08 -51.49
C GLU A 1012 -26.74 -11.07 -52.10
N TYR A 1013 -27.41 -11.90 -51.28
CA TYR A 1013 -28.46 -12.79 -51.77
C TYR A 1013 -29.71 -12.06 -52.25
N ILE A 1014 -29.97 -10.84 -51.77
CA ILE A 1014 -31.20 -10.07 -52.07
C ILE A 1014 -30.95 -8.83 -52.91
N GLN A 1015 -29.70 -8.35 -52.97
CA GLN A 1015 -29.30 -7.19 -53.76
C GLN A 1015 -29.50 -7.44 -55.27
N GLY A 1016 -29.87 -6.40 -56.03
CA GLY A 1016 -30.24 -6.55 -57.45
C GLY A 1016 -31.68 -7.06 -57.62
N PRO A 1017 -32.65 -6.39 -56.98
CA PRO A 1017 -33.88 -6.93 -56.39
C PRO A 1017 -34.27 -8.36 -56.80
N CYS A 1018 -33.86 -9.36 -56.01
CA CYS A 1018 -34.23 -10.76 -56.21
C CYS A 1018 -35.51 -11.12 -55.42
N THR A 1019 -36.68 -10.88 -56.03
CA THR A 1019 -38.00 -11.06 -55.36
C THR A 1019 -38.20 -12.43 -54.72
N GLY A 1020 -37.72 -13.51 -55.34
CA GLY A 1020 -37.89 -14.86 -54.77
C GLY A 1020 -37.05 -15.09 -53.51
N ASN A 1021 -35.85 -14.51 -53.42
CA ASN A 1021 -35.01 -14.59 -52.23
C ASN A 1021 -35.59 -13.73 -51.11
N GLN A 1022 -36.07 -12.54 -51.44
CA GLN A 1022 -36.76 -11.65 -50.50
C GLN A 1022 -38.01 -12.31 -49.88
N GLN A 1023 -38.85 -12.98 -50.69
CA GLN A 1023 -40.01 -13.71 -50.18
C GLN A 1023 -39.60 -14.93 -49.33
N SER A 1024 -38.52 -15.63 -49.70
CA SER A 1024 -37.99 -16.74 -48.89
C SER A 1024 -37.53 -16.27 -47.51
N LEU A 1025 -36.86 -15.12 -47.43
CA LEU A 1025 -36.44 -14.52 -46.14
C LEU A 1025 -37.63 -14.00 -45.33
N ALA A 1026 -38.62 -13.40 -45.99
CA ALA A 1026 -39.83 -12.90 -45.34
C ALA A 1026 -40.61 -14.00 -44.60
N HIS A 1027 -40.65 -15.21 -45.17
CA HIS A 1027 -41.28 -16.39 -44.57
C HIS A 1027 -40.35 -17.23 -43.69
N SER A 1028 -39.12 -16.76 -43.43
CA SER A 1028 -38.14 -17.43 -42.58
C SER A 1028 -38.20 -16.93 -41.13
N ARG A 1029 -37.31 -17.48 -40.28
CA ARG A 1029 -37.10 -17.04 -38.89
C ARG A 1029 -36.11 -15.86 -38.76
N LEU A 1030 -35.82 -15.15 -39.85
CA LEU A 1030 -34.94 -13.99 -39.83
C LEU A 1030 -35.40 -12.92 -38.83
N TRP A 1031 -36.71 -12.68 -38.74
CA TRP A 1031 -37.29 -11.69 -37.85
C TRP A 1031 -37.00 -12.01 -36.36
N ASP A 1032 -37.08 -13.29 -35.96
CA ASP A 1032 -36.74 -13.74 -34.60
C ASP A 1032 -35.29 -13.37 -34.25
N ALA A 1033 -34.35 -13.61 -35.17
CA ALA A 1033 -32.93 -13.29 -34.97
C ALA A 1033 -32.72 -11.77 -34.88
N VAL A 1034 -33.36 -10.98 -35.74
CA VAL A 1034 -33.23 -9.51 -35.72
C VAL A 1034 -33.74 -8.93 -34.40
N VAL A 1035 -34.88 -9.41 -33.88
CA VAL A 1035 -35.41 -9.02 -32.55
C VAL A 1035 -34.37 -9.29 -31.45
N GLY A 1036 -33.74 -10.47 -31.49
CA GLY A 1036 -32.70 -10.83 -30.53
C GLY A 1036 -31.45 -9.94 -30.60
N PHE A 1037 -30.98 -9.60 -31.80
CA PHE A 1037 -29.86 -8.66 -31.96
C PHE A 1037 -30.22 -7.24 -31.48
N LEU A 1038 -31.42 -6.74 -31.77
CA LEU A 1038 -31.89 -5.44 -31.29
C LEU A 1038 -31.88 -5.37 -29.75
N HIS A 1039 -32.26 -6.45 -29.08
CA HIS A 1039 -32.17 -6.55 -27.62
C HIS A 1039 -30.72 -6.43 -27.13
N VAL A 1040 -29.79 -7.19 -27.71
CA VAL A 1040 -28.37 -7.14 -27.33
C VAL A 1040 -27.77 -5.76 -27.60
N PHE A 1041 -28.04 -5.16 -28.77
CA PHE A 1041 -27.54 -3.82 -29.11
C PHE A 1041 -27.99 -2.77 -28.09
N ALA A 1042 -29.29 -2.71 -27.80
CA ALA A 1042 -29.84 -1.70 -26.90
C ALA A 1042 -29.18 -1.68 -25.51
N HIS A 1043 -28.92 -2.87 -24.95
CA HIS A 1043 -28.35 -2.97 -23.62
C HIS A 1043 -26.82 -2.95 -23.59
N MET A 1044 -26.17 -3.60 -24.57
CA MET A 1044 -24.71 -3.66 -24.63
C MET A 1044 -24.12 -2.29 -24.94
N MET A 1045 -24.70 -1.52 -25.87
CA MET A 1045 -24.23 -0.17 -26.20
C MET A 1045 -24.18 0.76 -24.98
N MET A 1046 -25.24 0.75 -24.16
CA MET A 1046 -25.30 1.55 -22.94
C MET A 1046 -24.28 1.11 -21.88
N LYS A 1047 -23.96 -0.19 -21.83
CA LYS A 1047 -22.99 -0.76 -20.89
C LYS A 1047 -21.56 -0.43 -21.31
N LEU A 1048 -21.21 -0.70 -22.57
CA LEU A 1048 -19.85 -0.50 -23.10
C LEU A 1048 -19.46 0.99 -23.09
N ALA A 1049 -20.41 1.89 -23.35
CA ALA A 1049 -20.14 3.34 -23.37
C ALA A 1049 -19.78 3.95 -22.01
N GLN A 1050 -20.03 3.24 -20.89
CA GLN A 1050 -19.73 3.75 -19.54
C GLN A 1050 -18.25 3.60 -19.16
N ASP A 1051 -17.51 2.71 -19.82
CA ASP A 1051 -16.11 2.40 -19.50
C ASP A 1051 -15.22 2.60 -20.74
N SER A 1052 -14.23 3.48 -20.63
CA SER A 1052 -13.31 3.80 -21.72
C SER A 1052 -12.49 2.60 -22.20
N SER A 1053 -12.30 1.58 -21.37
CA SER A 1053 -11.54 0.37 -21.74
C SER A 1053 -12.28 -0.59 -22.67
N GLN A 1054 -13.55 -0.32 -22.99
CA GLN A 1054 -14.42 -1.20 -23.77
C GLN A 1054 -14.91 -0.56 -25.08
N ILE A 1055 -14.34 0.59 -25.46
CA ILE A 1055 -14.75 1.36 -26.63
C ILE A 1055 -14.51 0.61 -27.95
N GLU A 1056 -13.43 -0.18 -28.03
CA GLU A 1056 -13.13 -0.98 -29.22
C GLU A 1056 -14.27 -1.97 -29.54
N LEU A 1057 -14.73 -2.71 -28.53
CA LEU A 1057 -15.87 -3.62 -28.66
C LEU A 1057 -17.18 -2.87 -29.00
N LEU A 1058 -17.33 -1.62 -28.53
CA LEU A 1058 -18.48 -0.79 -28.90
C LEU A 1058 -18.45 -0.43 -30.40
N LYS A 1059 -17.28 -0.15 -30.98
CA LYS A 1059 -17.15 0.12 -32.42
C LYS A 1059 -17.57 -1.09 -33.25
N GLU A 1060 -17.04 -2.27 -32.93
CA GLU A 1060 -17.40 -3.52 -33.63
C GLU A 1060 -18.91 -3.81 -33.55
N LEU A 1061 -19.53 -3.57 -32.39
CA LEU A 1061 -20.97 -3.75 -32.20
C LEU A 1061 -21.79 -2.78 -33.07
N LEU A 1062 -21.33 -1.53 -33.20
CA LEU A 1062 -21.97 -0.52 -34.04
C LEU A 1062 -21.82 -0.84 -35.54
N ASP A 1063 -20.67 -1.37 -35.95
CA ASP A 1063 -20.45 -1.83 -37.33
C ASP A 1063 -21.37 -3.01 -37.67
N LEU A 1064 -21.52 -3.97 -36.75
CA LEU A 1064 -22.48 -5.05 -36.92
C LEU A 1064 -23.93 -4.55 -37.01
N GLN A 1065 -24.29 -3.56 -36.19
CA GLN A 1065 -25.61 -2.93 -36.24
C GLN A 1065 -25.86 -2.25 -37.59
N LYS A 1066 -24.87 -1.55 -38.14
CA LYS A 1066 -24.92 -0.93 -39.46
C LYS A 1066 -25.21 -1.98 -40.54
N ASP A 1067 -24.44 -3.07 -40.57
CA ASP A 1067 -24.59 -4.10 -41.60
C ASP A 1067 -25.94 -4.83 -41.52
N MET A 1068 -26.46 -5.06 -40.30
CA MET A 1068 -27.83 -5.57 -40.10
C MET A 1068 -28.88 -4.62 -40.70
N VAL A 1069 -28.75 -3.31 -40.47
CA VAL A 1069 -29.71 -2.32 -41.02
C VAL A 1069 -29.61 -2.24 -42.55
N VAL A 1070 -28.41 -2.32 -43.12
CA VAL A 1070 -28.20 -2.35 -44.58
C VAL A 1070 -28.86 -3.58 -45.21
N MET A 1071 -28.78 -4.74 -44.56
CA MET A 1071 -29.48 -5.95 -44.99
C MET A 1071 -31.00 -5.74 -45.02
N LEU A 1072 -31.58 -5.16 -43.96
CA LEU A 1072 -33.01 -4.87 -43.89
C LEU A 1072 -33.46 -3.84 -44.95
N LEU A 1073 -32.62 -2.85 -45.26
CA LEU A 1073 -32.87 -1.88 -46.35
C LEU A 1073 -32.88 -2.59 -47.71
N SER A 1074 -31.91 -3.47 -47.95
CA SER A 1074 -31.82 -4.27 -49.19
C SER A 1074 -33.02 -5.22 -49.36
N LEU A 1075 -33.61 -5.69 -48.25
CA LEU A 1075 -34.84 -6.49 -48.26
C LEU A 1075 -36.08 -5.66 -48.65
N LEU A 1076 -36.05 -4.34 -48.43
CA LEU A 1076 -37.12 -3.42 -48.83
C LEU A 1076 -36.94 -2.89 -50.27
N GLU A 1077 -35.79 -3.09 -50.90
CA GLU A 1077 -35.57 -2.72 -52.30
C GLU A 1077 -36.52 -3.53 -53.21
N GLY A 1078 -37.22 -2.84 -54.12
CA GLY A 1078 -38.20 -3.49 -55.01
C GLY A 1078 -39.53 -3.87 -54.34
N ASN A 1079 -39.78 -3.42 -53.10
CA ASN A 1079 -41.04 -3.70 -52.40
C ASN A 1079 -42.21 -2.85 -52.93
N VAL A 1080 -43.42 -3.41 -52.87
CA VAL A 1080 -44.67 -2.77 -53.29
C VAL A 1080 -45.34 -2.11 -52.08
N VAL A 1081 -46.04 -0.99 -52.30
CA VAL A 1081 -46.85 -0.33 -51.26
C VAL A 1081 -47.86 -1.34 -50.68
N ASN A 1082 -47.86 -1.52 -49.36
CA ASN A 1082 -48.61 -2.57 -48.62
C ASN A 1082 -48.16 -4.02 -48.86
N GLY A 1083 -46.92 -4.22 -49.32
CA GLY A 1083 -46.30 -5.53 -49.47
C GLY A 1083 -46.17 -6.30 -48.14
N THR A 1084 -46.14 -7.63 -48.24
CA THR A 1084 -46.04 -8.55 -47.09
C THR A 1084 -44.78 -8.31 -46.26
N ILE A 1085 -43.64 -8.07 -46.92
CA ILE A 1085 -42.32 -7.83 -46.30
C ILE A 1085 -42.36 -6.59 -45.40
N ALA A 1086 -42.90 -5.47 -45.91
CA ALA A 1086 -43.02 -4.25 -45.12
C ALA A 1086 -43.92 -4.44 -43.90
N ARG A 1087 -45.03 -5.20 -44.04
CA ARG A 1087 -45.93 -5.48 -42.91
C ARG A 1087 -45.22 -6.27 -41.81
N GLN A 1088 -44.48 -7.33 -42.17
CA GLN A 1088 -43.73 -8.12 -41.21
C GLN A 1088 -42.61 -7.32 -40.53
N MET A 1089 -41.93 -6.43 -41.27
CA MET A 1089 -40.94 -5.54 -40.66
C MET A 1089 -41.58 -4.58 -39.65
N VAL A 1090 -42.77 -4.06 -39.94
CA VAL A 1090 -43.54 -3.25 -38.99
C VAL A 1090 -43.90 -4.07 -37.75
N ASP A 1091 -44.39 -5.29 -37.91
CA ASP A 1091 -44.73 -6.18 -36.78
C ASP A 1091 -43.50 -6.45 -35.90
N MET A 1092 -42.34 -6.71 -36.51
CA MET A 1092 -41.06 -6.89 -35.81
C MET A 1092 -40.63 -5.64 -35.03
N LEU A 1093 -40.74 -4.45 -35.64
CA LEU A 1093 -40.42 -3.18 -34.97
C LEU A 1093 -41.37 -2.87 -33.81
N VAL A 1094 -42.64 -3.26 -33.92
CA VAL A 1094 -43.62 -3.12 -32.82
C VAL A 1094 -43.24 -4.03 -31.66
N GLU A 1095 -42.87 -5.29 -31.94
CA GLU A 1095 -42.42 -6.25 -30.93
C GLU A 1095 -41.17 -5.77 -30.17
N SER A 1096 -40.21 -5.16 -30.89
CA SER A 1096 -38.96 -4.62 -30.32
C SER A 1096 -39.00 -3.12 -29.99
N SER A 1097 -40.19 -2.52 -29.86
CA SER A 1097 -40.35 -1.07 -29.71
C SER A 1097 -39.54 -0.46 -28.55
N SER A 1098 -39.46 -1.14 -27.40
CA SER A 1098 -38.68 -0.70 -26.24
C SER A 1098 -37.17 -0.68 -26.50
N ASN A 1099 -36.65 -1.71 -27.19
CA ASN A 1099 -35.23 -1.82 -27.53
C ASN A 1099 -34.83 -0.74 -28.54
N VAL A 1100 -35.66 -0.55 -29.57
CA VAL A 1100 -35.45 0.50 -30.58
C VAL A 1100 -35.47 1.89 -29.95
N GLU A 1101 -36.39 2.16 -29.02
CA GLU A 1101 -36.43 3.45 -28.30
C GLU A 1101 -35.14 3.73 -27.52
N MET A 1102 -34.57 2.72 -26.86
CA MET A 1102 -33.29 2.86 -26.14
C MET A 1102 -32.12 3.18 -27.08
N ILE A 1103 -32.03 2.48 -28.22
CA ILE A 1103 -31.01 2.72 -29.24
C ILE A 1103 -31.11 4.16 -29.79
N LEU A 1104 -32.33 4.61 -30.11
CA LEU A 1104 -32.55 5.96 -30.63
C LEU A 1104 -32.16 7.05 -29.61
N LYS A 1105 -32.52 6.87 -28.33
CA LYS A 1105 -32.11 7.79 -27.25
C LYS A 1105 -30.60 7.83 -27.08
N PHE A 1106 -29.93 6.69 -27.21
CA PHE A 1106 -28.48 6.61 -27.14
C PHE A 1106 -27.82 7.44 -28.25
N PHE A 1107 -28.26 7.29 -29.51
CA PHE A 1107 -27.73 8.11 -30.61
C PHE A 1107 -28.07 9.60 -30.45
N ASP A 1108 -29.30 9.95 -30.08
CA ASP A 1108 -29.73 11.33 -29.87
C ASP A 1108 -28.88 12.06 -28.83
N MET A 1109 -28.49 11.36 -27.75
CA MET A 1109 -27.59 11.90 -26.73
C MET A 1109 -26.24 12.36 -27.33
N PHE A 1110 -25.60 11.55 -28.19
CA PHE A 1110 -24.30 11.89 -28.77
C PHE A 1110 -24.39 12.91 -29.90
N LEU A 1111 -25.45 12.86 -30.71
CA LEU A 1111 -25.70 13.86 -31.75
C LEU A 1111 -25.88 15.25 -31.12
N LYS A 1112 -26.72 15.36 -30.08
CA LYS A 1112 -26.91 16.62 -29.34
C LYS A 1112 -25.66 17.07 -28.60
N LEU A 1113 -24.86 16.14 -28.06
CA LEU A 1113 -23.63 16.48 -27.36
C LEU A 1113 -22.63 17.19 -28.29
N LYS A 1114 -22.53 16.75 -29.55
CA LYS A 1114 -21.68 17.41 -30.56
C LYS A 1114 -22.13 18.86 -30.79
N ASP A 1115 -23.43 19.09 -30.89
CA ASP A 1115 -24.00 20.42 -31.09
C ASP A 1115 -23.81 21.32 -29.86
N ILE A 1116 -23.93 20.77 -28.64
CA ILE A 1116 -23.71 21.48 -27.38
C ILE A 1116 -22.23 21.87 -27.24
N VAL A 1117 -21.30 20.93 -27.40
CA VAL A 1117 -19.85 21.18 -27.26
C VAL A 1117 -19.35 22.13 -28.35
N GLY A 1118 -19.95 22.09 -29.54
CA GLY A 1118 -19.65 23.03 -30.63
C GLY A 1118 -20.26 24.42 -30.46
N SER A 1119 -21.13 24.64 -29.47
CA SER A 1119 -21.79 25.93 -29.25
C SER A 1119 -20.89 26.94 -28.52
N GLU A 1120 -21.06 28.24 -28.83
CA GLU A 1120 -20.36 29.33 -28.13
C GLU A 1120 -20.66 29.33 -26.61
N ALA A 1121 -21.88 28.97 -26.23
CA ALA A 1121 -22.28 28.87 -24.82
C ALA A 1121 -21.47 27.83 -24.04
N PHE A 1122 -21.05 26.72 -24.66
CA PHE A 1122 -20.19 25.73 -24.01
C PHE A 1122 -18.75 26.23 -23.91
N GLN A 1123 -18.25 26.92 -24.93
CA GLN A 1123 -16.91 27.53 -24.91
C GLN A 1123 -16.77 28.59 -23.81
N ASP A 1124 -17.83 29.34 -23.51
CA ASP A 1124 -17.86 30.31 -22.41
C ASP A 1124 -17.67 29.66 -21.02
N TYR A 1125 -18.07 28.39 -20.86
CA TYR A 1125 -17.86 27.63 -19.62
C TYR A 1125 -16.48 26.95 -19.57
N VAL A 1126 -15.81 26.75 -20.71
CA VAL A 1126 -14.45 26.19 -20.79
C VAL A 1126 -13.42 27.31 -20.70
N THR A 1127 -13.13 27.74 -19.47
CA THR A 1127 -12.16 28.81 -19.21
C THR A 1127 -10.70 28.33 -19.26
N ASP A 1128 -10.45 27.02 -19.20
CA ASP A 1128 -9.11 26.44 -19.27
C ASP A 1128 -8.69 26.18 -20.73
N PRO A 1129 -7.59 26.80 -21.23
CA PRO A 1129 -7.10 26.61 -22.60
C PRO A 1129 -6.66 25.16 -22.91
N ARG A 1130 -6.59 24.27 -21.92
CA ARG A 1130 -6.31 22.84 -22.09
C ARG A 1130 -7.55 22.01 -22.40
N GLY A 1131 -8.75 22.62 -22.43
CA GLY A 1131 -10.01 21.95 -22.70
C GLY A 1131 -10.60 21.18 -21.52
N LEU A 1132 -10.24 21.54 -20.28
CA LEU A 1132 -10.75 20.90 -19.07
C LEU A 1132 -12.04 21.61 -18.60
N ILE A 1133 -13.08 20.83 -18.31
CA ILE A 1133 -14.35 21.34 -17.78
C ILE A 1133 -14.72 20.63 -16.48
N SER A 1134 -15.28 21.38 -15.53
CA SER A 1134 -15.76 20.81 -14.27
C SER A 1134 -17.07 20.05 -14.48
N LYS A 1135 -17.34 19.05 -13.64
CA LYS A 1135 -18.63 18.31 -13.69
C LYS A 1135 -19.84 19.23 -13.55
N LYS A 1136 -19.73 20.30 -12.75
CA LYS A 1136 -20.82 21.25 -12.51
C LYS A 1136 -21.09 22.09 -13.74
N ASP A 1137 -20.05 22.48 -14.46
CA ASP A 1137 -20.20 23.28 -15.68
C ASP A 1137 -20.61 22.44 -16.88
N PHE A 1138 -20.21 21.16 -16.94
CA PHE A 1138 -20.74 20.21 -17.92
C PHE A 1138 -22.22 19.83 -17.67
N GLN A 1139 -22.70 19.93 -16.43
CA GLN A 1139 -24.10 19.66 -16.08
C GLN A 1139 -25.05 20.83 -16.36
N LYS A 1140 -24.52 22.06 -16.45
CA LYS A 1140 -25.27 23.24 -16.86
C LYS A 1140 -25.43 23.22 -18.37
#